data_AF-A0A953QAU7-F1
#
_entry.id   AF-A0A953QAU7-F1
#
_cell.length_a   1.000
_cell.length_b   1.000
_cell.length_c   1.000
_cell.angle_alpha   90.00
_cell.angle_beta   90.00
_cell.angle_gamma   90.00
#
_symmetry.space_group_name_H-M   'P 1'
#
loop_
_entity.id
_entity.type
_entity.pdbx_description
1 polymer ?
#
loop_
_entity_poly.entity_id
_entity_poly.type
_entity_poly.pdbx_seq_one_letter_code
_entity_poly.pdbx_strand_id
1 'polypeptide(L)'
;MKTILGVSNISFGLDAYPRRVLNSVFMHEAVDYGLDMAIVNYTKIYPLYKIPHEEVELARKLIYRDNSGGDPLQKYMQHFAGTKGKAQATTTAHVETLSVDDKLKFAIINGEKSVGEGAHKRTLEQLLEEALGQYTALDLINTVLLDGMKTVGDLFGARKMQLPSVLDSAAVMKQAVAYLEPKMEKKAGSQKGTIVLATVKGDVHDIGKNLVDIILTNNGFRVVNLGIKQPGDTIIKAAQDHKADAIGLSGLLVKSTLEMKYVIQDLQRQSLEFPVICGGAALTRKYVEDDLRREYSNAVFYADDAFSGLHIMEDLSAPDGRKDGRLQEGRTVKEYSKAAAVDEETGPVFAERSPVVSDAPNIPVPPFWGVRVRKEFDLRELFPYINDTALFKNQWQLKTASQEDYLRLVEQKFRPIKHQLQEEVIASGWFEPKVVYGYFPAQSEGNDVIVYEPPSSLSSRAEQDGSLAHRPAQSRDLQSSNSPRELLRFTFPRQREGRKLSISDFFAPKRSGKMDVIGLSLVTIGSRASEETQRLFEGGEYTKYLYLHGLSVETAEAVAEYMHKRMREELGIAGDDSPHIRDLFHQKYQGSRYSFGYPACPNLEDQTKLFALLKPEANVGVRLTSGFLLEPEQSTSAIVVHHPGAKYFVV
;
A
#
# COMPACT_ATOMS: atom_id res chain seq x y z
N MET A 1 -0.89 35.64 -31.73
CA MET A 1 -0.50 34.60 -32.71
C MET A 1 0.29 33.59 -31.91
N LYS A 2 -0.16 32.32 -31.81
CA LYS A 2 0.60 31.31 -31.04
C LYS A 2 1.70 30.73 -31.93
N THR A 3 2.94 30.72 -31.47
CA THR A 3 4.09 30.19 -32.21
C THR A 3 4.25 28.69 -31.92
N ILE A 4 4.37 27.88 -32.97
CA ILE A 4 4.53 26.41 -32.87
C ILE A 4 5.78 25.99 -33.63
N LEU A 5 6.66 25.22 -32.99
CA LEU A 5 7.94 24.80 -33.56
C LEU A 5 8.21 23.30 -33.38
N GLY A 6 8.69 22.64 -34.44
CA GLY A 6 9.21 21.28 -34.39
C GLY A 6 10.71 21.28 -34.08
N VAL A 7 11.07 20.91 -32.85
CA VAL A 7 12.46 21.04 -32.34
C VAL A 7 13.41 19.95 -32.88
N SER A 8 12.89 18.87 -33.46
CA SER A 8 13.72 17.73 -33.90
C SER A 8 14.58 17.97 -35.14
N ASN A 9 14.28 19.00 -35.93
CA ASN A 9 14.82 19.14 -37.29
C ASN A 9 16.11 19.96 -37.38
N ILE A 10 16.49 20.67 -36.31
CA ILE A 10 17.64 21.58 -36.30
C ILE A 10 19.01 20.89 -36.15
N SER A 11 19.00 19.61 -35.79
CA SER A 11 20.18 18.83 -35.39
C SER A 11 20.32 17.55 -36.23
N PHE A 12 19.67 17.54 -37.40
CA PHE A 12 19.75 16.46 -38.37
C PHE A 12 21.18 16.34 -38.90
N GLY A 13 21.80 15.17 -38.70
CA GLY A 13 23.21 14.91 -39.06
C GLY A 13 24.16 14.75 -37.86
N LEU A 14 23.73 15.08 -36.63
CA LEU A 14 24.52 14.86 -35.42
C LEU A 14 24.24 13.50 -34.77
N ASP A 15 25.24 12.95 -34.08
CA ASP A 15 25.12 11.74 -33.25
C ASP A 15 24.16 11.93 -32.06
N ALA A 16 23.70 10.83 -31.45
CA ALA A 16 22.57 10.83 -30.53
C ALA A 16 22.72 11.76 -29.31
N TYR A 17 23.89 11.83 -28.68
CA TYR A 17 24.16 12.69 -27.54
C TYR A 17 24.27 14.19 -27.91
N PRO A 18 25.15 14.60 -28.84
CA PRO A 18 25.23 16.00 -29.27
C PRO A 18 23.90 16.52 -29.83
N ARG A 19 23.13 15.67 -30.51
CA ARG A 19 21.78 16.02 -30.95
C ARG A 19 20.85 16.42 -29.80
N ARG A 20 20.90 15.70 -28.68
CA ARG A 20 20.07 16.00 -27.50
C ARG A 20 20.49 17.29 -26.83
N VAL A 21 21.80 17.52 -26.72
CA VAL A 21 22.36 18.77 -26.19
C VAL A 21 21.88 19.96 -27.04
N LEU A 22 22.11 19.92 -28.36
CA LEU A 22 21.72 21.01 -29.25
C LEU A 22 20.22 21.29 -29.23
N ASN A 23 19.39 20.24 -29.25
CA ASN A 23 17.93 20.40 -29.19
C ASN A 23 17.44 20.96 -27.85
N SER A 24 18.09 20.59 -26.75
CA SER A 24 17.72 21.06 -25.41
C SER A 24 18.04 22.55 -25.24
N VAL A 25 19.23 22.96 -25.68
CA VAL A 25 19.64 24.38 -25.66
C VAL A 25 18.75 25.20 -26.58
N PHE A 26 18.53 24.75 -27.82
CA PHE A 26 17.65 25.45 -28.74
C PHE A 26 16.21 25.59 -28.25
N MET A 27 15.65 24.54 -27.62
CA MET A 27 14.31 24.62 -27.05
C MET A 27 14.25 25.68 -25.95
N HIS A 28 15.24 25.72 -25.07
CA HIS A 28 15.30 26.72 -24.00
C HIS A 28 15.37 28.13 -24.59
N GLU A 29 16.29 28.37 -25.51
CA GLU A 29 16.38 29.67 -26.19
C GLU A 29 15.05 30.02 -26.87
N ALA A 30 14.46 29.11 -27.66
CA ALA A 30 13.21 29.39 -28.35
C ALA A 30 12.07 29.78 -27.39
N VAL A 31 11.99 29.18 -26.21
CA VAL A 31 11.04 29.56 -25.15
C VAL A 31 11.33 30.97 -24.64
N ASP A 32 12.60 31.30 -24.36
CA ASP A 32 12.99 32.64 -23.91
C ASP A 32 12.67 33.73 -24.95
N TYR A 33 12.68 33.38 -26.25
CA TYR A 33 12.28 34.26 -27.35
C TYR A 33 10.78 34.19 -27.70
N GLY A 34 9.95 33.59 -26.84
CA GLY A 34 8.48 33.64 -26.94
C GLY A 34 7.84 32.48 -27.72
N LEU A 35 8.44 31.29 -27.72
CA LEU A 35 7.80 30.07 -28.23
C LEU A 35 6.67 29.60 -27.30
N ASP A 36 5.43 29.58 -27.81
CA ASP A 36 4.27 29.14 -27.03
C ASP A 36 4.13 27.61 -26.96
N MET A 37 4.53 26.89 -28.01
CA MET A 37 4.34 25.44 -28.10
C MET A 37 5.43 24.74 -28.93
N ALA A 38 5.93 23.61 -28.43
CA ALA A 38 6.95 22.80 -29.09
C ALA A 38 6.46 21.38 -29.36
N ILE A 39 6.69 20.88 -30.58
CA ILE A 39 6.55 19.46 -30.92
C ILE A 39 7.92 18.81 -30.73
N VAL A 40 8.09 18.04 -29.65
CA VAL A 40 9.37 17.48 -29.24
C VAL A 40 9.20 16.10 -28.59
N ASN A 41 10.25 15.27 -28.66
CA ASN A 41 10.32 14.07 -27.85
C ASN A 41 10.94 14.42 -26.49
N TYR A 42 10.10 14.59 -25.47
CA TYR A 42 10.51 15.08 -24.15
C TYR A 42 11.57 14.19 -23.46
N THR A 43 11.59 12.88 -23.74
CA THR A 43 12.59 11.94 -23.17
C THR A 43 14.01 12.19 -23.68
N LYS A 44 14.14 13.00 -24.74
CA LYS A 44 15.40 13.37 -25.39
C LYS A 44 15.83 14.80 -25.08
N ILE A 45 15.09 15.52 -24.23
CA ILE A 45 15.42 16.86 -23.78
C ILE A 45 16.01 16.79 -22.37
N TYR A 46 17.15 17.43 -22.18
CA TYR A 46 17.80 17.57 -20.90
C TYR A 46 17.52 18.96 -20.33
N PRO A 47 17.22 19.08 -19.02
CA PRO A 47 17.31 20.37 -18.35
C PRO A 47 18.71 20.95 -18.54
N LEU A 48 18.84 22.26 -18.82
CA LEU A 48 20.14 22.90 -19.09
C LEU A 48 21.17 22.63 -18.00
N TYR A 49 20.76 22.60 -16.73
CA TYR A 49 21.65 22.33 -15.59
C TYR A 49 22.23 20.91 -15.58
N LYS A 50 21.67 19.97 -16.37
CA LYS A 50 22.21 18.61 -16.54
C LYS A 50 23.21 18.50 -17.69
N ILE A 51 23.44 19.58 -18.44
CA ILE A 51 24.36 19.62 -19.57
C ILE A 51 25.62 20.37 -19.11
N PRO A 52 26.83 19.87 -19.41
CA PRO A 52 28.06 20.61 -19.14
C PRO A 52 28.02 22.03 -19.72
N HIS A 53 28.42 23.01 -18.91
CA HIS A 53 28.39 24.41 -19.31
C HIS A 53 29.16 24.67 -20.62
N GLU A 54 30.29 23.98 -20.83
CA GLU A 54 31.04 24.03 -22.08
C GLU A 54 30.20 23.56 -23.28
N GLU A 55 29.46 22.46 -23.13
CA GLU A 55 28.59 21.91 -24.18
C GLU A 55 27.38 22.82 -24.45
N VAL A 56 26.82 23.46 -23.42
CA VAL A 56 25.76 24.47 -23.54
C VAL A 56 26.26 25.67 -24.34
N GLU A 57 27.44 26.19 -24.00
CA GLU A 57 28.04 27.34 -24.68
C GLU A 57 28.43 27.03 -26.13
N LEU A 58 28.96 25.83 -26.40
CA LEU A 58 29.21 25.37 -27.76
C LEU A 58 27.92 25.28 -28.58
N ALA A 59 26.84 24.75 -28.00
CA ALA A 59 25.52 24.70 -28.64
C ALA A 59 24.95 26.11 -28.88
N ARG A 60 25.05 27.02 -27.90
CA ARG A 60 24.61 28.42 -28.00
C ARG A 60 25.34 29.13 -29.14
N LYS A 61 26.68 29.03 -29.19
CA LYS A 61 27.50 29.60 -30.28
C LYS A 61 27.11 29.05 -31.65
N LEU A 62 26.78 27.75 -31.74
CA LEU A 62 26.29 27.14 -32.97
C LEU A 62 24.91 27.69 -33.38
N ILE A 63 23.97 27.79 -32.43
CA ILE A 63 22.61 28.32 -32.67
C ILE A 63 22.66 29.77 -33.19
N TYR A 64 23.49 30.62 -32.57
CA TYR A 64 23.64 32.03 -32.94
C TYR A 64 24.62 32.29 -34.09
N ARG A 65 25.28 31.24 -34.61
CA ARG A 65 26.35 31.36 -35.61
C ARG A 65 27.46 32.35 -35.19
N ASP A 66 27.91 32.24 -33.95
CA ASP A 66 29.00 33.05 -33.43
C ASP A 66 30.36 32.57 -34.01
N ASN A 67 30.93 33.40 -34.90
CA ASN A 67 32.20 33.12 -35.57
C ASN A 67 33.42 33.75 -34.88
N SER A 68 33.25 34.36 -33.70
CA SER A 68 34.33 35.06 -32.97
C SER A 68 35.55 34.18 -32.65
N GLY A 69 35.39 32.86 -32.67
CA GLY A 69 36.46 31.90 -32.43
C GLY A 69 36.79 30.96 -33.60
N GLY A 70 36.26 31.18 -34.81
CA GLY A 70 36.29 30.21 -35.92
C GLY A 70 34.93 29.53 -36.15
N ASP A 71 34.85 28.54 -37.04
CA ASP A 71 33.58 27.90 -37.42
C ASP A 71 32.95 27.15 -36.21
N PRO A 72 31.78 27.61 -35.69
CA PRO A 72 31.15 27.02 -34.52
C PRO A 72 30.66 25.60 -34.77
N LEU A 73 30.31 25.23 -36.01
CA LEU A 73 29.92 23.86 -36.36
C LEU A 73 31.12 22.93 -36.25
N GLN A 74 32.27 23.32 -36.80
CA GLN A 74 33.49 22.51 -36.70
C GLN A 74 33.91 22.32 -35.24
N LYS A 75 33.85 23.36 -34.42
CA LYS A 75 34.17 23.26 -32.98
C LYS A 75 33.21 22.34 -32.24
N TYR A 76 31.91 22.50 -32.49
CA TYR A 76 30.89 21.64 -31.90
C TYR A 76 31.14 20.17 -32.30
N MET A 77 31.38 19.90 -33.58
CA MET A 77 31.68 18.56 -34.07
C MET A 77 32.99 17.99 -33.53
N GLN A 78 34.05 18.81 -33.41
CA GLN A 78 35.34 18.40 -32.85
C GLN A 78 35.23 18.03 -31.36
N HIS A 79 34.49 18.81 -30.57
CA HIS A 79 34.28 18.52 -29.16
C HIS A 79 33.60 17.16 -28.95
N PHE A 80 32.65 16.81 -29.83
CA PHE A 80 31.96 15.52 -29.77
C PHE A 80 32.61 14.39 -30.58
N ALA A 81 33.71 14.65 -31.29
CA ALA A 81 34.40 13.65 -32.10
C ALA A 81 34.97 12.53 -31.21
N GLY A 82 34.42 11.31 -31.37
CA GLY A 82 34.80 10.15 -30.56
C GLY A 82 33.77 9.74 -29.49
N THR A 83 32.68 10.50 -29.33
CA THR A 83 31.60 10.20 -28.35
C THR A 83 30.58 9.18 -28.86
N LYS A 84 30.98 8.28 -29.78
CA LYS A 84 30.09 7.24 -30.32
C LYS A 84 29.70 6.27 -29.21
N GLY A 85 28.44 6.33 -28.78
CA GLY A 85 27.84 5.29 -27.94
C GLY A 85 28.07 5.41 -26.43
N LYS A 86 28.48 6.56 -25.88
CA LYS A 86 28.37 6.74 -24.42
C LYS A 86 26.90 6.80 -24.02
N ALA A 87 26.43 5.72 -23.39
CA ALA A 87 25.17 5.65 -22.68
C ALA A 87 25.17 6.69 -21.55
N GLN A 88 24.00 7.30 -21.31
CA GLN A 88 23.60 8.15 -20.18
C GLN A 88 24.75 8.85 -19.45
N ALA A 89 24.82 10.18 -19.58
CA ALA A 89 25.60 11.01 -18.68
C ALA A 89 25.30 10.62 -17.23
N THR A 90 26.27 9.95 -16.61
CA THR A 90 26.28 9.70 -15.17
C THR A 90 26.32 11.06 -14.50
N THR A 91 25.36 11.30 -13.62
CA THR A 91 25.05 12.56 -12.92
C THR A 91 26.17 13.07 -11.98
N THR A 92 27.34 12.42 -11.96
CA THR A 92 28.40 12.64 -10.98
C THR A 92 29.34 13.79 -11.30
N ALA A 93 29.61 14.10 -12.57
CA ALA A 93 30.63 15.11 -12.95
C ALA A 93 30.24 16.57 -12.61
N HIS A 94 28.95 16.88 -12.42
CA HIS A 94 28.48 18.24 -12.16
C HIS A 94 28.41 18.62 -10.68
N VAL A 95 28.43 17.63 -9.79
CA VAL A 95 28.17 17.84 -8.36
C VAL A 95 29.28 18.64 -7.67
N GLU A 96 30.53 18.49 -8.13
CA GLU A 96 31.69 19.12 -7.49
C GLU A 96 31.68 20.65 -7.66
N THR A 97 31.20 21.15 -8.81
CA THR A 97 31.12 22.57 -9.16
C THR A 97 29.88 23.28 -8.63
N LEU A 98 28.95 22.56 -8.00
CA LEU A 98 27.72 23.14 -7.45
C LEU A 98 27.99 24.02 -6.22
N SER A 99 27.13 25.03 -6.06
CA SER A 99 27.02 25.80 -4.81
C SER A 99 26.61 24.88 -3.65
N VAL A 100 26.81 25.33 -2.40
CA VAL A 100 26.38 24.58 -1.21
C VAL A 100 24.87 24.34 -1.23
N ASP A 101 24.11 25.34 -1.65
CA ASP A 101 22.65 25.28 -1.76
C ASP A 101 22.21 24.21 -2.76
N ASP A 102 22.84 24.18 -3.94
CA ASP A 102 22.53 23.18 -4.97
C ASP A 102 22.98 21.77 -4.56
N LYS A 103 24.08 21.64 -3.80
CA LYS A 103 24.50 20.36 -3.22
C LYS A 103 23.49 19.86 -2.18
N LEU A 104 22.95 20.75 -1.33
CA LEU A 104 21.90 20.41 -0.37
C LEU A 104 20.60 20.02 -1.06
N LYS A 105 20.16 20.79 -2.08
CA LYS A 105 18.99 20.42 -2.90
C LYS A 105 19.20 19.08 -3.60
N PHE A 106 20.39 18.86 -4.16
CA PHE A 106 20.76 17.59 -4.78
C PHE A 106 20.70 16.43 -3.77
N ALA A 107 21.24 16.60 -2.56
CA ALA A 107 21.18 15.61 -1.50
C ALA A 107 19.73 15.23 -1.17
N ILE A 108 18.85 16.24 -1.01
CA ILE A 108 17.42 16.05 -0.73
C ILE A 108 16.73 15.35 -1.91
N ILE A 109 16.85 15.86 -3.13
CA ILE A 109 16.16 15.34 -4.32
C ILE A 109 16.55 13.89 -4.61
N ASN A 110 17.82 13.53 -4.41
CA ASN A 110 18.29 12.17 -4.66
C ASN A 110 18.22 11.25 -3.44
N GLY A 111 17.89 11.77 -2.25
CA GLY A 111 17.84 10.98 -1.02
C GLY A 111 19.23 10.50 -0.56
N GLU A 112 20.28 11.27 -0.84
CA GLU A 112 21.66 10.91 -0.53
C GLU A 112 22.18 11.65 0.72
N LYS A 113 22.81 10.90 1.64
CA LYS A 113 23.42 11.47 2.86
C LYS A 113 24.81 12.05 2.64
N SER A 114 25.33 11.96 1.41
CA SER A 114 26.64 12.47 1.03
C SER A 114 26.66 12.78 -0.45
N VAL A 115 27.39 13.83 -0.82
CA VAL A 115 27.39 14.39 -2.17
C VAL A 115 28.84 14.52 -2.66
N GLY A 116 29.12 14.08 -3.90
CA GLY A 116 30.46 14.04 -4.49
C GLY A 116 31.22 12.72 -4.29
N GLU A 117 32.41 12.60 -4.89
CA GLU A 117 33.26 11.40 -4.83
C GLU A 117 34.67 11.69 -4.27
N GLY A 118 35.37 10.64 -3.83
CA GLY A 118 36.77 10.71 -3.41
C GLY A 118 37.05 11.76 -2.31
N ALA A 119 38.07 12.58 -2.52
CA ALA A 119 38.49 13.64 -1.57
C ALA A 119 37.51 14.83 -1.50
N HIS A 120 36.59 14.95 -2.46
CA HIS A 120 35.60 16.02 -2.54
C HIS A 120 34.23 15.62 -2.01
N LYS A 121 34.07 14.37 -1.57
CA LYS A 121 32.85 13.89 -0.90
C LYS A 121 32.59 14.72 0.35
N ARG A 122 31.36 15.24 0.47
CA ARG A 122 30.86 15.95 1.65
C ARG A 122 29.66 15.22 2.22
N THR A 123 29.61 15.05 3.54
CA THR A 123 28.40 14.52 4.19
C THR A 123 27.32 15.60 4.26
N LEU A 124 26.07 15.17 4.46
CA LEU A 124 24.96 16.08 4.67
C LEU A 124 25.26 17.05 5.82
N GLU A 125 25.81 16.58 6.95
CA GLU A 125 26.14 17.47 8.07
C GLU A 125 27.20 18.51 7.70
N GLN A 126 28.21 18.13 6.90
CA GLN A 126 29.25 19.06 6.45
C GLN A 126 28.68 20.15 5.53
N LEU A 127 27.78 19.80 4.63
CA LEU A 127 27.09 20.77 3.75
C LEU A 127 26.18 21.70 4.56
N LEU A 128 25.49 21.17 5.57
CA LEU A 128 24.65 21.98 6.46
C LEU A 128 25.49 22.96 7.29
N GLU A 129 26.65 22.54 7.79
CA GLU A 129 27.56 23.41 8.53
C GLU A 129 28.13 24.53 7.65
N GLU A 130 28.49 24.22 6.40
CA GLU A 130 28.95 25.21 5.43
C GLU A 130 27.85 26.24 5.12
N ALA A 131 26.60 25.78 4.95
CA ALA A 131 25.45 26.65 4.70
C ALA A 131 25.08 27.53 5.90
N LEU A 132 25.31 27.06 7.14
CA LEU A 132 25.10 27.86 8.35
C LEU A 132 26.05 29.08 8.45
N GLY A 133 27.11 29.13 7.65
CA GLY A 133 27.92 30.34 7.49
C GLY A 133 27.20 31.47 6.73
N GLN A 134 26.15 31.15 5.98
CA GLN A 134 25.40 32.09 5.12
C GLN A 134 23.93 32.25 5.54
N TYR A 135 23.35 31.23 6.17
CA TYR A 135 21.94 31.18 6.56
C TYR A 135 21.77 30.94 8.06
N THR A 136 20.68 31.46 8.65
CA THR A 136 20.23 30.93 9.94
C THR A 136 19.69 29.50 9.76
N ALA A 137 19.72 28.68 10.81
CA ALA A 137 19.19 27.31 10.75
C ALA A 137 17.73 27.25 10.27
N LEU A 138 16.90 28.23 10.66
CA LEU A 138 15.50 28.34 10.24
C LEU A 138 15.37 28.78 8.77
N ASP A 139 16.17 29.76 8.34
CA ASP A 139 16.14 30.24 6.95
C ASP A 139 16.64 29.17 5.98
N LEU A 140 17.64 28.38 6.37
CA LEU A 140 18.17 27.28 5.58
C LEU A 140 17.11 26.20 5.30
N ILE A 141 16.29 25.87 6.31
CA ILE A 141 15.15 24.96 6.14
C ILE A 141 14.15 25.58 5.17
N ASN A 142 13.70 26.80 5.47
CA ASN A 142 12.59 27.42 4.76
C ASN A 142 12.89 27.79 3.30
N THR A 143 14.14 28.03 2.97
CA THR A 143 14.54 28.46 1.62
C THR A 143 15.16 27.32 0.82
N VAL A 144 16.26 26.71 1.28
CA VAL A 144 17.02 25.74 0.49
C VAL A 144 16.43 24.34 0.57
N LEU A 145 16.20 23.83 1.80
CA LEU A 145 15.77 22.45 2.00
C LEU A 145 14.31 22.24 1.55
N LEU A 146 13.42 23.18 1.88
CA LEU A 146 12.03 23.15 1.40
C LEU A 146 11.91 23.25 -0.12
N ASP A 147 12.76 24.02 -0.79
CA ASP A 147 12.76 24.10 -2.27
C ASP A 147 13.20 22.77 -2.91
N GLY A 148 14.15 22.07 -2.29
CA GLY A 148 14.49 20.69 -2.65
C GLY A 148 13.29 19.75 -2.51
N MET A 149 12.54 19.84 -1.39
CA MET A 149 11.34 19.03 -1.15
C MET A 149 10.18 19.38 -2.08
N LYS A 150 10.02 20.66 -2.46
CA LYS A 150 9.03 21.07 -3.47
C LYS A 150 9.31 20.40 -4.80
N THR A 151 10.57 20.38 -5.23
CA THR A 151 11.00 19.68 -6.45
C THR A 151 10.71 18.18 -6.38
N VAL A 152 10.92 17.54 -5.24
CA VAL A 152 10.54 16.14 -4.99
C VAL A 152 9.03 15.93 -5.18
N GLY A 153 8.21 16.82 -4.61
CA GLY A 153 6.75 16.84 -4.77
C GLY A 153 6.32 16.96 -6.23
N ASP A 154 6.89 17.92 -6.97
CA ASP A 154 6.61 18.14 -8.39
C ASP A 154 6.99 16.92 -9.24
N LEU A 155 8.16 16.31 -8.98
CA LEU A 155 8.63 15.11 -9.67
C LEU A 155 7.75 13.89 -9.36
N PHE A 156 7.29 13.73 -8.13
CA PHE A 156 6.38 12.67 -7.74
C PHE A 156 5.00 12.85 -8.38
N GLY A 157 4.43 14.05 -8.30
CA GLY A 157 3.14 14.39 -8.93
C GLY A 157 3.15 14.19 -10.44
N ALA A 158 4.26 14.51 -11.09
CA ALA A 158 4.49 14.25 -12.52
C ALA A 158 4.80 12.78 -12.86
N ARG A 159 4.79 11.86 -11.89
CA ARG A 159 5.15 10.44 -12.02
C ARG A 159 6.57 10.20 -12.54
N LYS A 160 7.47 11.15 -12.30
CA LYS A 160 8.91 11.08 -12.63
C LYS A 160 9.75 10.57 -11.46
N MET A 161 9.19 10.56 -10.26
CA MET A 161 9.80 10.04 -9.04
C MET A 161 8.85 9.03 -8.36
N GLN A 162 9.41 8.01 -7.70
CA GLN A 162 8.66 6.92 -7.08
C GLN A 162 8.59 7.12 -5.57
N LEU A 163 7.59 6.52 -4.92
CA LEU A 163 7.41 6.66 -3.47
C LEU A 163 8.66 6.31 -2.66
N PRO A 164 9.41 5.22 -2.95
CA PRO A 164 10.65 4.94 -2.23
C PRO A 164 11.67 6.09 -2.29
N SER A 165 11.83 6.72 -3.47
CA SER A 165 12.72 7.87 -3.62
C SER A 165 12.22 9.09 -2.85
N VAL A 166 10.90 9.31 -2.78
CA VAL A 166 10.31 10.37 -1.95
C VAL A 166 10.57 10.11 -0.47
N LEU A 167 10.53 8.85 -0.02
CA LEU A 167 10.85 8.48 1.34
C LEU A 167 12.34 8.64 1.66
N ASP A 168 13.23 8.32 0.71
CA ASP A 168 14.67 8.59 0.84
C ASP A 168 14.92 10.10 0.98
N SER A 169 14.29 10.93 0.15
CA SER A 169 14.32 12.39 0.27
C SER A 169 13.81 12.88 1.63
N ALA A 170 12.69 12.33 2.10
CA ALA A 170 12.12 12.67 3.40
C ALA A 170 13.03 12.24 4.57
N ALA A 171 13.75 11.12 4.44
CA ALA A 171 14.72 10.68 5.44
C ALA A 171 15.92 11.64 5.52
N VAL A 172 16.47 12.06 4.38
CA VAL A 172 17.53 13.09 4.31
C VAL A 172 17.03 14.42 4.88
N MET A 173 15.79 14.81 4.55
CA MET A 173 15.16 16.01 5.11
C MET A 173 15.03 15.94 6.63
N LYS A 174 14.52 14.84 7.19
CA LYS A 174 14.43 14.63 8.63
C LYS A 174 15.79 14.69 9.31
N GLN A 175 16.82 14.06 8.72
CA GLN A 175 18.18 14.11 9.25
C GLN A 175 18.75 15.54 9.23
N ALA A 176 18.49 16.30 8.16
CA ALA A 176 18.91 17.69 8.08
C ALA A 176 18.21 18.57 9.14
N VAL A 177 16.90 18.43 9.31
CA VAL A 177 16.13 19.15 10.33
C VAL A 177 16.60 18.79 11.74
N ALA A 178 16.79 17.50 12.04
CA ALA A 178 17.29 17.04 13.34
C ALA A 178 18.70 17.58 13.66
N TYR A 179 19.54 17.78 12.63
CA TYR A 179 20.86 18.39 12.79
C TYR A 179 20.80 19.91 13.03
N LEU A 180 19.84 20.59 12.40
CA LEU A 180 19.66 22.04 12.48
C LEU A 180 18.87 22.48 13.72
N GLU A 181 17.95 21.66 14.23
CA GLU A 181 17.05 21.97 15.35
C GLU A 181 17.81 22.46 16.61
N PRO A 182 18.90 21.81 17.07
CA PRO A 182 19.67 22.31 18.22
C PRO A 182 20.37 23.66 17.99
N LYS A 183 20.54 24.05 16.71
CA LYS A 183 21.27 25.24 16.27
C LYS A 183 20.35 26.41 15.93
N MET A 184 19.04 26.23 16.06
CA MET A 184 18.08 27.31 15.90
C MET A 184 18.12 28.21 17.13
N GLU A 185 18.29 29.51 16.91
CA GLU A 185 17.84 30.49 17.89
C GLU A 185 16.34 30.28 18.08
N LYS A 186 15.90 30.04 19.33
CA LYS A 186 14.47 30.00 19.67
C LYS A 186 13.87 31.40 19.49
N LYS A 187 13.59 31.78 18.24
CA LYS A 187 12.64 32.82 17.91
C LYS A 187 11.28 32.16 17.78
N ALA A 188 10.30 32.68 18.50
CA ALA A 188 8.91 32.30 18.36
C ALA A 188 8.44 32.66 16.93
N GLY A 189 8.58 31.73 15.98
CA GLY A 189 8.07 31.82 14.60
C GLY A 189 6.87 30.88 14.43
N SER A 190 5.81 31.37 13.80
CA SER A 190 4.48 30.76 13.86
C SER A 190 4.36 29.47 13.07
N GLN A 191 4.02 28.39 13.77
CA GLN A 191 3.51 27.14 13.22
C GLN A 191 2.34 27.40 12.23
N LYS A 192 2.38 26.84 11.00
CA LYS A 192 1.33 27.09 9.97
C LYS A 192 -0.05 26.63 10.42
N GLY A 193 -0.10 25.52 11.14
CA GLY A 193 -1.30 24.93 11.72
C GLY A 193 -0.97 23.62 12.44
N THR A 194 -1.92 23.08 13.19
CA THR A 194 -1.85 21.79 13.88
C THR A 194 -2.88 20.84 13.27
N ILE A 195 -2.50 19.58 13.03
CA ILE A 195 -3.45 18.52 12.69
C ILE A 195 -3.29 17.35 13.65
N VAL A 196 -4.41 16.78 14.10
CA VAL A 196 -4.42 15.48 14.76
C VAL A 196 -4.69 14.40 13.72
N LEU A 197 -3.76 13.44 13.59
CA LEU A 197 -3.92 12.30 12.69
C LEU A 197 -4.17 11.02 13.48
N ALA A 198 -5.18 10.26 13.09
CA ALA A 198 -5.50 9.00 13.72
C ALA A 198 -6.01 7.97 12.72
N THR A 199 -5.54 6.74 12.83
CA THR A 199 -6.22 5.61 12.24
C THR A 199 -7.34 5.20 13.21
N VAL A 200 -8.57 5.19 12.72
CA VAL A 200 -9.76 5.05 13.57
C VAL A 200 -9.81 3.71 14.29
N LYS A 201 -10.66 3.66 15.32
CA LYS A 201 -10.87 2.45 16.13
C LYS A 201 -11.11 1.24 15.25
N GLY A 202 -10.51 0.12 15.63
CA GLY A 202 -10.68 -1.13 14.89
C GLY A 202 -10.03 -1.12 13.52
N ASP A 203 -9.16 -0.16 13.20
CA ASP A 203 -8.28 -0.20 12.04
C ASP A 203 -6.81 -0.09 12.48
N VAL A 204 -5.97 -0.85 11.79
CA VAL A 204 -4.53 -1.03 12.12
C VAL A 204 -3.62 -0.52 11.01
N HIS A 205 -4.19 -0.18 9.86
CA HIS A 205 -3.41 0.23 8.72
C HIS A 205 -3.06 1.71 8.84
N ASP A 206 -1.77 2.02 8.76
CA ASP A 206 -1.28 3.38 8.94
C ASP A 206 -0.27 3.83 7.89
N ILE A 207 0.03 3.02 6.88
CA ILE A 207 0.96 3.39 5.80
C ILE A 207 0.56 4.74 5.19
N GLY A 208 -0.71 4.88 4.80
CA GLY A 208 -1.24 6.12 4.23
C GLY A 208 -1.17 7.28 5.21
N LYS A 209 -1.57 7.06 6.48
CA LYS A 209 -1.53 8.07 7.55
C LYS A 209 -0.10 8.56 7.82
N ASN A 210 0.86 7.65 7.91
CA ASN A 210 2.25 7.98 8.19
C ASN A 210 2.89 8.72 7.01
N LEU A 211 2.49 8.40 5.78
CA LEU A 211 2.87 9.21 4.62
C LEU A 211 2.30 10.63 4.71
N VAL A 212 1.03 10.79 5.10
CA VAL A 212 0.41 12.10 5.34
C VAL A 212 1.13 12.86 6.44
N ASP A 213 1.47 12.21 7.56
CA ASP A 213 2.25 12.79 8.66
C ASP A 213 3.58 13.34 8.14
N ILE A 214 4.38 12.50 7.47
CA ILE A 214 5.68 12.89 6.91
C ILE A 214 5.53 14.10 5.98
N ILE A 215 4.54 14.08 5.09
CA ILE A 215 4.32 15.16 4.12
C ILE A 215 3.89 16.46 4.82
N LEU A 216 2.95 16.40 5.77
CA LEU A 216 2.48 17.60 6.48
C LEU A 216 3.58 18.19 7.39
N THR A 217 4.28 17.34 8.13
CA THR A 217 5.42 17.75 8.96
C THR A 217 6.50 18.42 8.11
N ASN A 218 6.85 17.83 6.96
CA ASN A 218 7.81 18.42 6.02
C ASN A 218 7.34 19.74 5.40
N ASN A 219 6.05 20.05 5.43
CA ASN A 219 5.49 21.30 4.89
C ASN A 219 5.20 22.36 5.97
N GLY A 220 5.70 22.17 7.20
CA GLY A 220 5.63 23.16 8.27
C GLY A 220 4.35 23.12 9.12
N PHE A 221 3.60 22.01 9.05
CA PHE A 221 2.50 21.72 9.96
C PHE A 221 2.99 20.94 11.18
N ARG A 222 2.37 21.16 12.34
CA ARG A 222 2.55 20.27 13.49
C ARG A 222 1.56 19.11 13.34
N VAL A 223 2.09 17.90 13.28
CA VAL A 223 1.28 16.69 13.26
C VAL A 223 1.29 16.06 14.64
N VAL A 224 0.11 15.85 15.21
CA VAL A 224 -0.10 15.03 16.40
C VAL A 224 -0.64 13.69 15.94
N ASN A 225 0.28 12.76 15.71
CA ASN A 225 -0.05 11.42 15.22
C ASN A 225 -0.37 10.51 16.42
N LEU A 226 -1.63 10.13 16.56
CA LEU A 226 -2.11 9.27 17.65
C LEU A 226 -1.88 7.78 17.37
N GLY A 227 -1.37 7.41 16.20
CA GLY A 227 -1.16 6.03 15.80
C GLY A 227 -2.45 5.34 15.36
N ILE A 228 -2.57 4.06 15.67
CA ILE A 228 -3.62 3.16 15.18
C ILE A 228 -4.64 2.78 16.25
N LYS A 229 -5.78 2.23 15.81
CA LYS A 229 -6.87 1.75 16.67
C LYS A 229 -7.41 2.83 17.62
N GLN A 230 -7.43 4.11 17.22
CA GLN A 230 -7.75 5.21 18.12
C GLN A 230 -9.27 5.39 18.32
N PRO A 231 -9.78 5.34 19.57
CA PRO A 231 -11.17 5.65 19.87
C PRO A 231 -11.53 7.11 19.56
N GLY A 232 -12.78 7.38 19.18
CA GLY A 232 -13.27 8.72 18.86
C GLY A 232 -13.01 9.76 19.96
N ASP A 233 -13.31 9.40 21.22
CA ASP A 233 -13.05 10.27 22.38
C ASP A 233 -11.58 10.67 22.50
N THR A 234 -10.65 9.74 22.23
CA THR A 234 -9.21 10.03 22.26
C THR A 234 -8.82 11.01 21.16
N ILE A 235 -9.37 10.83 19.96
CA ILE A 235 -9.10 11.71 18.80
C ILE A 235 -9.62 13.13 19.09
N ILE A 236 -10.86 13.24 19.55
CA ILE A 236 -11.51 14.53 19.85
C ILE A 236 -10.78 15.23 20.98
N LYS A 237 -10.47 14.50 22.06
CA LYS A 237 -9.73 15.05 23.19
C LYS A 237 -8.36 15.55 22.77
N ALA A 238 -7.61 14.78 21.99
CA ALA A 238 -6.31 15.23 21.47
C ALA A 238 -6.45 16.48 20.58
N ALA A 239 -7.50 16.57 19.77
CA ALA A 239 -7.76 17.76 18.95
C ALA A 239 -8.01 19.00 19.81
N GLN A 240 -8.74 18.86 20.92
CA GLN A 240 -8.95 19.94 21.88
C GLN A 240 -7.67 20.30 22.65
N ASP A 241 -6.99 19.30 23.22
CA ASP A 241 -5.79 19.46 24.04
C ASP A 241 -4.65 20.13 23.25
N HIS A 242 -4.50 19.76 21.98
CA HIS A 242 -3.48 20.30 21.10
C HIS A 242 -3.94 21.49 20.25
N LYS A 243 -5.18 21.96 20.41
CA LYS A 243 -5.78 23.05 19.63
C LYS A 243 -5.61 22.83 18.13
N ALA A 244 -6.04 21.66 17.67
CA ALA A 244 -5.92 21.27 16.27
C ALA A 244 -6.71 22.21 15.36
N ASP A 245 -6.14 22.55 14.20
CA ASP A 245 -6.83 23.28 13.14
C ASP A 245 -7.65 22.33 12.25
N ALA A 246 -7.32 21.04 12.25
CA ALA A 246 -8.08 19.99 11.57
C ALA A 246 -7.86 18.61 12.24
N ILE A 247 -8.77 17.68 11.96
CA ILE A 247 -8.66 16.26 12.33
C ILE A 247 -8.53 15.44 11.04
N GLY A 248 -7.50 14.62 10.94
CA GLY A 248 -7.34 13.64 9.86
C GLY A 248 -7.69 12.23 10.34
N LEU A 249 -8.64 11.60 9.66
CA LEU A 249 -9.10 10.24 9.94
C LEU A 249 -8.66 9.30 8.83
N SER A 250 -7.98 8.21 9.21
CA SER A 250 -7.50 7.19 8.29
C SER A 250 -8.17 5.84 8.52
N GLY A 251 -8.50 5.13 7.43
CA GLY A 251 -9.06 3.78 7.47
C GLY A 251 -8.94 3.03 6.16
N LEU A 252 -8.56 1.76 6.24
CA LEU A 252 -8.41 0.84 5.12
C LEU A 252 -9.58 -0.14 4.99
N LEU A 253 -10.31 -0.41 6.07
CA LEU A 253 -11.40 -1.41 6.05
C LEU A 253 -12.77 -0.75 5.89
N VAL A 254 -13.70 -1.51 5.30
CA VAL A 254 -15.09 -1.04 5.12
C VAL A 254 -15.77 -0.78 6.46
N LYS A 255 -15.51 -1.57 7.51
CA LYS A 255 -16.05 -1.26 8.86
C LYS A 255 -15.45 0.01 9.47
N SER A 256 -14.21 0.35 9.13
CA SER A 256 -13.54 1.55 9.64
C SER A 256 -14.18 2.84 9.12
N THR A 257 -14.83 2.80 7.95
CA THR A 257 -15.55 3.97 7.44
C THR A 257 -16.73 4.36 8.34
N LEU A 258 -17.39 3.37 8.97
CA LEU A 258 -18.43 3.62 9.97
C LEU A 258 -17.87 4.26 11.24
N GLU A 259 -16.68 3.85 11.68
CA GLU A 259 -16.03 4.47 12.84
C GLU A 259 -15.71 5.95 12.57
N MET A 260 -15.32 6.31 11.36
CA MET A 260 -15.18 7.73 10.97
C MET A 260 -16.50 8.49 11.07
N LYS A 261 -17.60 7.87 10.61
CA LYS A 261 -18.94 8.45 10.74
C LYS A 261 -19.29 8.71 12.21
N TYR A 262 -18.98 7.78 13.11
CA TYR A 262 -19.22 7.96 14.54
C TYR A 262 -18.41 9.11 15.13
N VAL A 263 -17.12 9.24 14.80
CA VAL A 263 -16.29 10.38 15.24
C VAL A 263 -16.90 11.71 14.77
N ILE A 264 -17.34 11.76 13.52
CA ILE A 264 -17.98 12.96 12.94
C ILE A 264 -19.30 13.29 13.66
N GLN A 265 -20.13 12.29 13.95
CA GLN A 265 -21.35 12.46 14.73
C GLN A 265 -21.08 12.87 16.19
N ASP A 266 -19.98 12.42 16.78
CA ASP A 266 -19.55 12.87 18.11
C ASP A 266 -19.11 14.33 18.10
N LEU A 267 -18.36 14.77 17.08
CA LEU A 267 -18.03 16.18 16.86
C LEU A 267 -19.31 17.03 16.75
N GLN A 268 -20.29 16.59 15.95
CA GLN A 268 -21.58 17.26 15.83
C GLN A 268 -22.33 17.33 17.17
N ARG A 269 -22.44 16.22 17.89
CA ARG A 269 -23.12 16.14 19.20
C ARG A 269 -22.49 17.07 20.22
N GLN A 270 -21.16 17.19 20.20
CA GLN A 270 -20.41 18.09 21.09
C GLN A 270 -20.34 19.54 20.57
N SER A 271 -20.94 19.83 19.40
CA SER A 271 -20.88 21.15 18.74
C SER A 271 -19.45 21.65 18.54
N LEU A 272 -18.53 20.72 18.27
CA LEU A 272 -17.14 21.05 17.94
C LEU A 272 -17.03 21.33 16.44
N GLU A 273 -16.17 22.28 16.08
CA GLU A 273 -16.10 22.85 14.73
C GLU A 273 -14.79 22.54 14.00
N PHE A 274 -14.14 21.42 14.34
CA PHE A 274 -12.92 21.01 13.63
C PHE A 274 -13.25 20.55 12.20
N PRO A 275 -12.60 21.09 11.15
CA PRO A 275 -12.62 20.49 9.83
C PRO A 275 -12.07 19.06 9.86
N VAL A 276 -12.72 18.14 9.15
CA VAL A 276 -12.34 16.73 9.13
C VAL A 276 -11.84 16.33 7.74
N ILE A 277 -10.68 15.70 7.67
CA ILE A 277 -10.09 15.17 6.43
C ILE A 277 -10.10 13.64 6.53
N CYS A 278 -10.89 12.99 5.68
CA CYS A 278 -11.01 11.53 5.64
C CYS A 278 -10.20 10.96 4.47
N GLY A 279 -9.37 9.95 4.72
CA GLY A 279 -8.59 9.26 3.70
C GLY A 279 -8.30 7.79 4.02
N GLY A 280 -7.87 7.03 3.01
CA GLY A 280 -7.57 5.59 3.12
C GLY A 280 -8.36 4.73 2.15
N ALA A 281 -7.87 3.53 1.86
CA ALA A 281 -8.28 2.79 0.65
C ALA A 281 -9.73 2.27 0.64
N ALA A 282 -10.38 2.14 1.80
CA ALA A 282 -11.79 1.77 1.86
C ALA A 282 -12.74 2.93 1.56
N LEU A 283 -12.27 4.17 1.67
CA LEU A 283 -13.12 5.33 1.46
C LEU A 283 -13.30 5.60 -0.04
N THR A 284 -14.52 6.02 -0.37
CA THR A 284 -14.83 6.58 -1.68
C THR A 284 -15.16 8.06 -1.53
N ARG A 285 -14.87 8.84 -2.57
CA ARG A 285 -15.23 10.26 -2.62
C ARG A 285 -16.72 10.46 -2.34
N LYS A 286 -17.59 9.61 -2.91
CA LYS A 286 -19.04 9.67 -2.72
C LYS A 286 -19.40 9.54 -1.23
N TYR A 287 -18.88 8.53 -0.55
CA TYR A 287 -19.19 8.31 0.87
C TYR A 287 -18.81 9.51 1.74
N VAL A 288 -17.65 10.12 1.49
CA VAL A 288 -17.20 11.27 2.28
C VAL A 288 -17.94 12.57 1.91
N GLU A 289 -18.11 12.85 0.62
CA GLU A 289 -18.72 14.11 0.14
C GLU A 289 -20.26 14.11 0.14
N ASP A 290 -20.91 12.96 0.34
CA ASP A 290 -22.37 12.82 0.47
C ASP A 290 -22.75 12.36 1.89
N ASP A 291 -22.45 11.12 2.26
CA ASP A 291 -22.90 10.53 3.52
C ASP A 291 -22.31 11.25 4.74
N LEU A 292 -20.98 11.42 4.82
CA LEU A 292 -20.35 12.02 6.00
C LEU A 292 -20.64 13.52 6.16
N ARG A 293 -20.75 14.27 5.06
CA ARG A 293 -21.10 15.70 5.10
C ARG A 293 -22.50 15.97 5.64
N ARG A 294 -23.44 15.02 5.50
CA ARG A 294 -24.80 15.16 6.05
C ARG A 294 -24.86 15.04 7.56
N GLU A 295 -23.87 14.41 8.17
CA GLU A 295 -23.83 14.13 9.61
C GLU A 295 -23.17 15.25 10.42
N TYR A 296 -22.63 16.27 9.75
CA TYR A 296 -21.81 17.31 10.38
C TYR A 296 -22.03 18.68 9.75
N SER A 297 -22.29 19.69 10.57
CA SER A 297 -22.52 21.05 10.08
C SER A 297 -21.25 21.77 9.61
N ASN A 298 -20.07 21.18 9.85
CA ASN A 298 -18.79 21.74 9.43
C ASN A 298 -18.14 20.94 8.29
N ALA A 299 -16.98 21.42 7.82
CA ALA A 299 -16.35 20.95 6.61
C ALA A 299 -15.79 19.53 6.76
N VAL A 300 -16.17 18.64 5.83
CA VAL A 300 -15.60 17.30 5.67
C VAL A 300 -14.99 17.17 4.28
N PHE A 301 -13.74 16.73 4.22
CA PHE A 301 -12.96 16.59 2.99
C PHE A 301 -12.56 15.15 2.73
N TYR A 302 -12.61 14.76 1.45
CA TYR A 302 -12.01 13.52 0.99
C TYR A 302 -10.59 13.80 0.48
N ALA A 303 -9.61 13.10 1.02
CA ALA A 303 -8.25 13.06 0.51
C ALA A 303 -7.98 11.67 -0.11
N ASP A 304 -7.83 11.62 -1.43
CA ASP A 304 -7.52 10.40 -2.17
C ASP A 304 -6.05 9.96 -2.00
N ASP A 305 -5.17 10.91 -1.73
CA ASP A 305 -3.78 10.66 -1.34
C ASP A 305 -3.25 11.71 -0.36
N ALA A 306 -1.99 11.56 0.02
CA ALA A 306 -1.35 12.40 1.01
C ALA A 306 -1.08 13.84 0.54
N PHE A 307 -0.95 14.07 -0.78
CA PHE A 307 -0.78 15.41 -1.35
C PHE A 307 -2.11 16.15 -1.38
N SER A 308 -3.21 15.45 -1.67
CA SER A 308 -4.56 16.02 -1.49
C SER A 308 -4.80 16.46 -0.06
N GLY A 309 -4.36 15.67 0.93
CA GLY A 309 -4.38 16.06 2.35
C GLY A 309 -3.54 17.31 2.65
N LEU A 310 -2.34 17.42 2.08
CA LEU A 310 -1.49 18.60 2.18
C LEU A 310 -2.18 19.86 1.62
N HIS A 311 -2.70 19.79 0.40
CA HIS A 311 -3.34 20.94 -0.24
C HIS A 311 -4.57 21.42 0.55
N ILE A 312 -5.36 20.49 1.13
CA ILE A 312 -6.46 20.87 2.02
C ILE A 312 -5.93 21.64 3.24
N MET A 313 -4.86 21.18 3.89
CA MET A 313 -4.27 21.86 5.04
C MET A 313 -3.66 23.22 4.69
N GLU A 314 -3.02 23.35 3.54
CA GLU A 314 -2.49 24.62 3.03
C GLU A 314 -3.61 25.66 2.84
N ASP A 315 -4.74 25.25 2.27
CA ASP A 315 -5.89 26.14 2.08
C ASP A 315 -6.57 26.50 3.42
N LEU A 316 -6.70 25.55 4.34
CA LEU A 316 -7.29 25.79 5.67
C LEU A 316 -6.44 26.71 6.55
N SER A 317 -5.15 26.82 6.25
CA SER A 317 -4.18 27.60 7.02
C SER A 317 -3.80 28.91 6.31
N ALA A 318 -4.38 29.17 5.14
CA ALA A 318 -4.08 30.35 4.36
C ALA A 318 -4.74 31.61 4.95
N PRO A 319 -3.98 32.72 5.14
CA PRO A 319 -4.50 33.96 5.70
C PRO A 319 -5.29 34.85 4.70
N ASP A 320 -5.42 34.41 3.44
CA ASP A 320 -5.86 35.21 2.28
C ASP A 320 -7.33 34.94 1.84
N GLY A 321 -8.16 34.40 2.73
CA GLY A 321 -9.58 34.11 2.46
C GLY A 321 -9.84 32.79 1.71
N ARG A 322 -8.79 32.07 1.26
CA ARG A 322 -8.93 30.71 0.72
C ARG A 322 -9.53 29.72 1.73
N LYS A 323 -9.27 29.93 3.01
CA LYS A 323 -9.86 29.15 4.11
C LYS A 323 -11.38 29.12 4.04
N ASP A 324 -12.04 30.27 3.89
CA ASP A 324 -13.50 30.36 3.90
C ASP A 324 -14.10 29.67 2.66
N GLY A 325 -13.51 29.88 1.49
CA GLY A 325 -13.92 29.19 0.26
C GLY A 325 -13.79 27.67 0.39
N ARG A 326 -12.69 27.20 0.98
CA ARG A 326 -12.45 25.77 1.20
C ARG A 326 -13.41 25.16 2.22
N LEU A 327 -13.68 25.87 3.32
CA LEU A 327 -14.67 25.44 4.31
C LEU A 327 -16.07 25.35 3.71
N GLN A 328 -16.46 26.31 2.87
CA GLN A 328 -17.75 26.26 2.16
C GLN A 328 -17.83 25.06 1.21
N GLU A 329 -16.77 24.77 0.46
CA GLU A 329 -16.70 23.57 -0.38
C GLU A 329 -16.85 22.28 0.44
N GLY A 330 -16.16 22.21 1.59
CA GLY A 330 -16.21 21.07 2.50
C GLY A 330 -17.56 20.87 3.19
N ARG A 331 -18.41 21.90 3.25
CA ARG A 331 -19.80 21.85 3.77
C ARG A 331 -20.82 21.54 2.69
N THR A 332 -20.49 21.82 1.43
CA THR A 332 -21.43 21.66 0.32
C THR A 332 -21.61 20.18 0.00
N VAL A 333 -22.82 19.66 0.20
CA VAL A 333 -23.20 18.31 -0.24
C VAL A 333 -23.43 18.34 -1.74
N LYS A 334 -22.60 17.64 -2.51
CA LYS A 334 -22.82 17.49 -3.95
C LYS A 334 -23.92 16.46 -4.16
N GLU A 335 -24.99 16.83 -4.87
CA GLU A 335 -25.99 15.86 -5.31
C GLU A 335 -25.39 14.94 -6.37
N TYR A 336 -24.91 13.77 -5.95
CA TYR A 336 -24.70 12.67 -6.88
C TYR A 336 -26.10 12.21 -7.32
N SER A 337 -26.37 12.27 -8.63
CA SER A 337 -27.62 11.79 -9.19
C SER A 337 -27.88 10.37 -8.65
N LYS A 338 -28.98 10.23 -7.92
CA LYS A 338 -29.44 8.94 -7.36
C LYS A 338 -29.73 7.99 -8.53
N ALA A 339 -28.70 7.30 -9.03
CA ALA A 339 -28.90 5.91 -9.40
C ALA A 339 -29.31 5.23 -8.10
N ALA A 340 -30.58 4.82 -8.02
CA ALA A 340 -31.25 4.38 -6.81
C ALA A 340 -30.41 3.35 -6.04
N ALA A 341 -29.63 3.80 -5.05
CA ALA A 341 -29.27 2.98 -3.91
C ALA A 341 -30.53 2.96 -3.04
N VAL A 342 -31.40 2.01 -3.37
CA VAL A 342 -32.53 1.63 -2.53
C VAL A 342 -31.92 1.08 -1.25
N ASP A 343 -32.28 1.71 -0.14
CA ASP A 343 -32.24 1.20 1.23
C ASP A 343 -31.90 -0.31 1.32
N GLU A 344 -30.60 -0.62 1.38
CA GLU A 344 -30.08 -1.97 1.15
C GLU A 344 -30.22 -2.90 2.37
N GLU A 345 -30.79 -2.47 3.50
CA GLU A 345 -30.92 -3.33 4.69
C GLU A 345 -32.23 -4.14 4.77
N THR A 346 -33.24 -3.87 3.93
CA THR A 346 -34.60 -4.43 4.13
C THR A 346 -35.14 -5.27 2.96
N GLY A 347 -34.30 -5.64 1.99
CA GLY A 347 -34.68 -6.56 0.91
C GLY A 347 -34.98 -7.98 1.39
N PRO A 348 -35.83 -8.77 0.69
CA PRO A 348 -36.19 -10.12 1.12
C PRO A 348 -34.95 -11.02 1.23
N VAL A 349 -34.77 -11.65 2.39
CA VAL A 349 -33.73 -12.67 2.60
C VAL A 349 -34.15 -13.92 1.83
N PHE A 350 -33.55 -14.15 0.67
CA PHE A 350 -33.73 -15.39 -0.06
C PHE A 350 -33.00 -16.52 0.68
N ALA A 351 -33.74 -17.53 1.13
CA ALA A 351 -33.20 -18.72 1.79
C ALA A 351 -33.05 -19.93 0.85
N GLU A 352 -33.53 -19.82 -0.39
CA GLU A 352 -33.44 -20.89 -1.37
C GLU A 352 -32.05 -20.98 -1.99
N ARG A 353 -31.51 -22.21 -2.03
CA ARG A 353 -30.23 -22.52 -2.66
C ARG A 353 -30.21 -22.08 -4.12
N SER A 354 -29.09 -21.51 -4.55
CA SER A 354 -28.91 -21.06 -5.94
C SER A 354 -29.19 -22.20 -6.94
N PRO A 355 -29.99 -21.96 -8.00
CA PRO A 355 -30.31 -22.98 -9.00
C PRO A 355 -29.12 -23.32 -9.90
N VAL A 356 -28.06 -22.51 -9.91
CA VAL A 356 -26.87 -22.74 -10.75
C VAL A 356 -25.78 -23.54 -10.04
N VAL A 357 -25.97 -23.87 -8.75
CA VAL A 357 -25.03 -24.69 -7.98
C VAL A 357 -25.60 -26.10 -7.83
N SER A 358 -25.00 -27.06 -8.54
CA SER A 358 -25.30 -28.48 -8.36
C SER A 358 -24.62 -29.05 -7.12
N ASP A 359 -24.97 -30.26 -6.71
CA ASP A 359 -24.19 -30.99 -5.70
C ASP A 359 -22.76 -31.26 -6.19
N ALA A 360 -21.81 -31.29 -5.25
CA ALA A 360 -20.46 -31.73 -5.54
C ALA A 360 -20.49 -33.19 -6.03
N PRO A 361 -19.78 -33.53 -7.14
CA PRO A 361 -19.74 -34.89 -7.65
C PRO A 361 -19.05 -35.86 -6.67
N ASN A 362 -18.06 -35.36 -5.92
CA ASN A 362 -17.36 -36.08 -4.88
C ASN A 362 -17.15 -35.17 -3.66
N ILE A 363 -17.49 -35.66 -2.47
CA ILE A 363 -17.16 -35.01 -1.20
C ILE A 363 -15.86 -35.66 -0.70
N PRO A 364 -14.76 -34.90 -0.57
CA PRO A 364 -13.49 -35.45 -0.15
C PRO A 364 -13.57 -35.92 1.31
N VAL A 365 -12.77 -36.92 1.66
CA VAL A 365 -12.57 -37.33 3.06
C VAL A 365 -11.27 -36.68 3.53
N PRO A 366 -11.30 -35.83 4.56
CA PRO A 366 -10.08 -35.19 5.04
C PRO A 366 -9.18 -36.22 5.72
N PRO A 367 -7.84 -36.01 5.72
CA PRO A 367 -6.91 -36.96 6.32
C PRO A 367 -6.99 -37.02 7.85
N PHE A 368 -7.66 -36.04 8.46
CA PHE A 368 -7.97 -35.98 9.88
C PHE A 368 -9.20 -35.10 10.11
N TRP A 369 -9.80 -35.20 11.30
CA TRP A 369 -10.81 -34.27 11.77
C TRP A 369 -10.30 -33.45 12.94
N GLY A 370 -10.85 -32.25 13.12
CA GLY A 370 -10.44 -31.32 14.17
C GLY A 370 -9.27 -30.44 13.73
N VAL A 371 -8.44 -30.05 14.68
CA VAL A 371 -7.44 -28.98 14.52
C VAL A 371 -6.02 -29.54 14.45
N ARG A 372 -5.21 -29.00 13.55
CA ARG A 372 -3.76 -29.17 13.51
C ARG A 372 -3.06 -27.81 13.52
N VAL A 373 -1.85 -27.81 14.06
CA VAL A 373 -1.00 -26.64 14.15
C VAL A 373 0.33 -26.95 13.48
N ARG A 374 0.81 -26.03 12.65
CA ARG A 374 2.16 -26.07 12.07
C ARG A 374 2.86 -24.76 12.43
N LYS A 375 4.01 -24.86 13.09
CA LYS A 375 4.81 -23.70 13.54
C LYS A 375 6.16 -23.60 12.84
N GLU A 376 6.52 -24.63 12.08
CA GLU A 376 7.81 -24.74 11.40
C GLU A 376 7.60 -24.70 9.89
N PHE A 377 8.18 -23.67 9.29
CA PHE A 377 8.18 -23.44 7.85
C PHE A 377 9.58 -23.00 7.43
N ASP A 378 10.04 -23.52 6.29
CA ASP A 378 11.15 -22.93 5.58
C ASP A 378 10.61 -21.75 4.74
N LEU A 379 11.09 -20.54 5.02
CA LEU A 379 10.72 -19.34 4.27
C LEU A 379 11.05 -19.45 2.78
N ARG A 380 12.07 -20.25 2.42
CA ARG A 380 12.42 -20.49 1.01
C ARG A 380 11.34 -21.26 0.25
N GLU A 381 10.52 -22.07 0.93
CA GLU A 381 9.35 -22.73 0.33
C GLU A 381 8.16 -21.77 0.17
N LEU A 382 8.07 -20.74 1.01
CA LEU A 382 6.96 -19.79 1.05
C LEU A 382 7.14 -18.64 0.05
N PHE A 383 8.37 -18.13 -0.09
CA PHE A 383 8.67 -16.99 -0.96
C PHE A 383 8.27 -17.13 -2.44
N PRO A 384 8.26 -18.32 -3.07
CA PRO A 384 7.69 -18.52 -4.40
C PRO A 384 6.20 -18.20 -4.51
N TYR A 385 5.45 -18.25 -3.39
CA TYR A 385 4.03 -17.92 -3.31
C TYR A 385 3.76 -16.43 -3.02
N ILE A 386 4.79 -15.58 -3.02
CA ILE A 386 4.61 -14.13 -2.99
C ILE A 386 4.09 -13.65 -4.35
N ASN A 387 3.02 -12.86 -4.34
CA ASN A 387 2.53 -12.20 -5.54
C ASN A 387 3.39 -10.97 -5.87
N ASP A 388 4.38 -11.14 -6.76
CA ASP A 388 5.27 -10.06 -7.22
C ASP A 388 4.50 -8.81 -7.71
N THR A 389 3.33 -8.99 -8.32
CA THR A 389 2.55 -7.84 -8.81
C THR A 389 1.99 -7.03 -7.65
N ALA A 390 1.44 -7.70 -6.65
CA ALA A 390 0.91 -7.05 -5.45
C ALA A 390 2.06 -6.42 -4.63
N LEU A 391 3.16 -7.15 -4.44
CA LEU A 391 4.36 -6.63 -3.76
C LEU A 391 4.89 -5.36 -4.42
N PHE A 392 5.20 -5.41 -5.71
CA PHE A 392 5.86 -4.29 -6.38
C PHE A 392 4.90 -3.12 -6.64
N LYS A 393 3.71 -3.37 -7.18
CA LYS A 393 2.79 -2.27 -7.54
C LYS A 393 2.06 -1.69 -6.33
N ASN A 394 1.58 -2.55 -5.42
CA ASN A 394 0.71 -2.12 -4.34
C ASN A 394 1.52 -1.84 -3.08
N GLN A 395 2.31 -2.79 -2.60
CA GLN A 395 3.02 -2.59 -1.33
C GLN A 395 4.19 -1.60 -1.49
N TRP A 396 5.00 -1.76 -2.53
CA TRP A 396 6.16 -0.91 -2.79
C TRP A 396 5.86 0.28 -3.71
N GLN A 397 4.60 0.43 -4.13
CA GLN A 397 4.09 1.58 -4.88
C GLN A 397 4.89 1.88 -6.17
N LEU A 398 5.37 0.83 -6.85
CA LEU A 398 6.05 0.95 -8.14
C LEU A 398 5.06 1.37 -9.22
N LYS A 399 5.07 2.68 -9.53
CA LYS A 399 4.30 3.29 -10.61
C LYS A 399 5.25 3.70 -11.74
N THR A 400 4.93 3.31 -12.97
CA THR A 400 5.69 3.67 -14.18
C THR A 400 4.77 4.20 -15.27
N ALA A 401 5.34 4.99 -16.19
CA ALA A 401 4.59 5.53 -17.33
C ALA A 401 4.28 4.47 -18.40
N SER A 402 5.11 3.43 -18.50
CA SER A 402 4.97 2.34 -19.47
C SER A 402 5.16 0.97 -18.82
N GLN A 403 4.63 -0.07 -19.48
CA GLN A 403 4.83 -1.45 -19.06
C GLN A 403 6.27 -1.94 -19.28
N GLU A 404 6.95 -1.47 -20.33
CA GLU A 404 8.36 -1.79 -20.58
C GLU A 404 9.25 -1.24 -19.46
N ASP A 405 9.02 0.00 -19.01
CA ASP A 405 9.74 0.58 -17.89
C ASP A 405 9.49 -0.17 -16.59
N TYR A 406 8.24 -0.62 -16.37
CA TYR A 406 7.89 -1.45 -15.22
C TYR A 406 8.74 -2.72 -15.18
N LEU A 407 8.75 -3.48 -16.28
CA LEU A 407 9.49 -4.73 -16.37
C LEU A 407 10.99 -4.52 -16.17
N ARG A 408 11.57 -3.49 -16.81
CA ARG A 408 12.98 -3.16 -16.66
C ARG A 408 13.35 -2.86 -15.21
N LEU A 409 12.57 -2.03 -14.53
CA LEU A 409 12.81 -1.65 -13.13
C LEU A 409 12.64 -2.83 -12.17
N VAL A 410 11.62 -3.66 -12.40
CA VAL A 410 11.41 -4.88 -11.61
C VAL A 410 12.64 -5.77 -11.66
N GLU A 411 13.15 -6.06 -12.86
CA GLU A 411 14.30 -6.96 -13.03
C GLU A 411 15.62 -6.34 -12.54
N GLN A 412 15.88 -5.07 -12.88
CA GLN A 412 17.18 -4.44 -12.59
C GLN A 412 17.32 -3.94 -11.14
N LYS A 413 16.22 -3.63 -10.44
CA LYS A 413 16.26 -2.99 -9.13
C LYS A 413 15.47 -3.77 -8.07
N PHE A 414 14.17 -3.99 -8.30
CA PHE A 414 13.30 -4.47 -7.22
C PHE A 414 13.43 -5.96 -6.93
N ARG A 415 13.70 -6.81 -7.91
CA ARG A 415 14.02 -8.23 -7.67
C ARG A 415 15.31 -8.41 -6.85
N PRO A 416 16.43 -7.73 -7.16
CA PRO A 416 17.62 -7.74 -6.31
C PRO A 416 17.32 -7.32 -4.86
N ILE A 417 16.58 -6.20 -4.67
CA ILE A 417 16.19 -5.73 -3.32
C ILE A 417 15.35 -6.78 -2.59
N LYS A 418 14.35 -7.36 -3.26
CA LYS A 418 13.50 -8.43 -2.71
C LYS A 418 14.36 -9.60 -2.25
N HIS A 419 15.27 -10.07 -3.10
CA HIS A 419 16.13 -11.20 -2.79
C HIS A 419 17.05 -10.91 -1.58
N GLN A 420 17.69 -9.74 -1.55
CA GLN A 420 18.53 -9.35 -0.41
C GLN A 420 17.73 -9.30 0.90
N LEU A 421 16.53 -8.73 0.85
CA LEU A 421 15.66 -8.62 2.02
C LEU A 421 15.13 -9.98 2.49
N GLN A 422 14.86 -10.90 1.56
CA GLN A 422 14.50 -12.28 1.87
C GLN A 422 15.60 -13.01 2.63
N GLU A 423 16.86 -12.86 2.20
CA GLU A 423 18.00 -13.44 2.92
C GLU A 423 18.20 -12.80 4.30
N GLU A 424 18.01 -11.48 4.42
CA GLU A 424 18.09 -10.77 5.70
C GLU A 424 17.01 -11.23 6.70
N VAL A 425 15.77 -11.40 6.22
CA VAL A 425 14.65 -11.93 7.01
C VAL A 425 14.94 -13.34 7.51
N ILE A 426 15.49 -14.21 6.63
CA ILE A 426 15.88 -15.58 7.00
C ILE A 426 16.96 -15.54 8.08
N ALA A 427 18.02 -14.75 7.90
CA ALA A 427 19.14 -14.68 8.83
C ALA A 427 18.73 -14.11 10.20
N SER A 428 17.82 -13.14 10.22
CA SER A 428 17.41 -12.43 11.44
C SER A 428 16.27 -13.13 12.20
N GLY A 429 15.55 -14.04 11.53
CA GLY A 429 14.38 -14.71 12.09
C GLY A 429 13.20 -13.76 12.35
N TRP A 430 13.04 -12.71 11.53
CA TRP A 430 11.97 -11.72 11.71
C TRP A 430 10.59 -12.26 11.37
N PHE A 431 10.50 -13.20 10.43
CA PHE A 431 9.23 -13.82 10.04
C PHE A 431 9.15 -15.19 10.69
N GLU A 432 8.08 -15.42 11.45
CA GLU A 432 7.79 -16.65 12.15
C GLU A 432 6.44 -17.23 11.68
N PRO A 433 6.38 -17.80 10.46
CA PRO A 433 5.15 -18.36 9.93
C PRO A 433 4.56 -19.42 10.85
N LYS A 434 3.29 -19.26 11.23
CA LYS A 434 2.52 -20.21 12.04
C LYS A 434 1.14 -20.36 11.43
N VAL A 435 0.63 -21.57 11.44
CA VAL A 435 -0.66 -21.93 10.88
C VAL A 435 -1.42 -22.79 11.87
N VAL A 436 -2.68 -22.46 12.07
CA VAL A 436 -3.67 -23.37 12.64
C VAL A 436 -4.74 -23.61 11.61
N TYR A 437 -5.07 -24.88 11.36
CA TYR A 437 -6.08 -25.25 10.38
C TYR A 437 -6.81 -26.51 10.82
N GLY A 438 -7.95 -26.78 10.22
CA GLY A 438 -8.73 -27.95 10.58
C GLY A 438 -9.85 -28.26 9.61
N TYR A 439 -10.37 -29.48 9.74
CA TYR A 439 -11.51 -29.97 8.99
C TYR A 439 -12.62 -30.39 9.94
N PHE A 440 -13.85 -30.02 9.61
CA PHE A 440 -15.02 -30.32 10.42
C PHE A 440 -16.15 -30.84 9.55
N PRO A 441 -16.95 -31.81 10.03
CA PRO A 441 -18.14 -32.23 9.31
C PRO A 441 -19.11 -31.05 9.22
N ALA A 442 -19.68 -30.82 8.05
CA ALA A 442 -20.57 -29.69 7.81
C ALA A 442 -21.69 -30.03 6.82
N GLN A 443 -22.80 -29.28 6.90
CA GLN A 443 -23.90 -29.34 5.94
C GLN A 443 -24.55 -27.96 5.81
N SER A 444 -25.25 -27.71 4.69
CA SER A 444 -26.02 -26.48 4.52
C SER A 444 -27.49 -26.61 4.94
N GLU A 445 -28.04 -25.54 5.49
CA GLU A 445 -29.47 -25.35 5.76
C GLU A 445 -29.86 -23.91 5.45
N GLY A 446 -30.49 -23.69 4.29
CA GLY A 446 -30.77 -22.34 3.80
C GLY A 446 -29.48 -21.57 3.48
N ASN A 447 -29.24 -20.47 4.20
CA ASN A 447 -28.03 -19.65 4.08
C ASN A 447 -26.95 -19.99 5.12
N ASP A 448 -27.22 -21.00 5.96
CA ASP A 448 -26.31 -21.43 7.01
C ASP A 448 -25.44 -22.60 6.55
N VAL A 449 -24.22 -22.63 7.07
CA VAL A 449 -23.38 -23.82 7.14
C VAL A 449 -23.29 -24.27 8.59
N ILE A 450 -23.90 -25.41 8.86
CA ILE A 450 -23.90 -26.08 10.16
C ILE A 450 -22.58 -26.83 10.29
N VAL A 451 -21.87 -26.64 11.40
CA VAL A 451 -20.62 -27.34 11.72
C VAL A 451 -20.87 -28.29 12.88
N TYR A 452 -20.48 -29.55 12.71
CA TYR A 452 -20.71 -30.61 13.68
C TYR A 452 -19.44 -31.02 14.42
N GLU A 453 -19.63 -31.70 15.55
CA GLU A 453 -18.55 -32.31 16.32
C GLU A 453 -17.89 -33.44 15.50
N PRO A 454 -16.56 -33.42 15.36
CA PRO A 454 -15.81 -34.52 14.75
C PRO A 454 -16.16 -35.88 15.37
N PRO A 455 -16.25 -36.96 14.57
CA PRO A 455 -16.45 -38.30 15.10
C PRO A 455 -15.26 -38.71 15.97
N SER A 456 -15.54 -39.14 17.20
CA SER A 456 -14.58 -39.45 18.27
C SER A 456 -13.68 -40.66 18.00
N SER A 457 -13.94 -41.43 16.94
CA SER A 457 -13.18 -42.65 16.59
C SER A 457 -11.83 -42.40 15.89
N LEU A 458 -11.50 -41.15 15.54
CA LEU A 458 -10.25 -40.78 14.87
C LEU A 458 -9.34 -39.83 15.67
N SER A 459 -9.82 -39.29 16.79
CA SER A 459 -9.06 -38.34 17.62
C SER A 459 -8.00 -39.00 18.51
N SER A 460 -8.02 -40.33 18.71
CA SER A 460 -7.17 -41.03 19.70
C SER A 460 -6.04 -41.91 19.13
N ARG A 461 -5.89 -42.04 17.80
CA ARG A 461 -4.88 -42.95 17.19
C ARG A 461 -3.62 -42.27 16.65
N ALA A 462 -3.57 -40.93 16.62
CA ALA A 462 -2.46 -40.20 16.01
C ALA A 462 -1.29 -39.90 16.96
N GLU A 463 -1.43 -40.14 18.27
CA GLU A 463 -0.39 -39.81 19.25
C GLU A 463 0.57 -40.97 19.62
N GLN A 464 0.41 -42.18 19.04
CA GLN A 464 1.16 -43.35 19.53
C GLN A 464 1.89 -44.24 18.51
N ASP A 465 1.89 -43.98 17.20
CA ASP A 465 2.69 -44.83 16.31
C ASP A 465 3.32 -44.08 15.12
N GLY A 466 4.64 -43.91 15.17
CA GLY A 466 5.49 -43.29 14.15
C GLY A 466 5.78 -44.23 12.97
N SER A 467 4.75 -44.92 12.48
CA SER A 467 4.86 -45.97 11.47
C SER A 467 3.92 -45.67 10.29
N LEU A 468 4.52 -45.23 9.17
CA LEU A 468 3.84 -45.00 7.90
C LEU A 468 3.36 -46.33 7.31
N ALA A 469 2.10 -46.69 7.56
CA ALA A 469 1.38 -47.70 6.79
C ALA A 469 0.00 -47.18 6.40
N HIS A 470 -0.12 -46.73 5.14
CA HIS A 470 -1.38 -46.41 4.49
C HIS A 470 -2.30 -47.65 4.47
N ARG A 471 -3.42 -47.59 5.20
CA ARG A 471 -4.63 -48.36 4.84
C ARG A 471 -5.78 -47.36 4.65
N PRO A 472 -6.48 -47.38 3.50
CA PRO A 472 -7.62 -46.51 3.29
C PRO A 472 -8.74 -46.91 4.27
N ALA A 473 -9.24 -45.94 5.03
CA ALA A 473 -10.40 -46.13 5.89
C ALA A 473 -11.62 -46.40 4.99
N GLN A 474 -12.20 -47.59 5.11
CA GLN A 474 -13.44 -47.94 4.43
C GLN A 474 -14.60 -47.13 5.04
N SER A 475 -15.39 -46.53 4.16
CA SER A 475 -16.50 -45.62 4.39
C SER A 475 -17.77 -46.27 4.97
N ARG A 476 -17.66 -47.17 5.96
CA ARG A 476 -18.82 -47.91 6.51
C ARG A 476 -19.17 -47.67 7.98
N ASP A 477 -18.33 -46.99 8.77
CA ASP A 477 -18.55 -46.88 10.23
C ASP A 477 -19.08 -45.51 10.73
N LEU A 478 -19.89 -44.81 9.95
CA LEU A 478 -20.58 -43.57 10.40
C LEU A 478 -22.08 -43.77 10.71
N GLN A 479 -22.59 -45.01 10.70
CA GLN A 479 -23.99 -45.33 11.05
C GLN A 479 -24.17 -45.75 12.52
N SER A 480 -23.57 -45.03 13.47
CA SER A 480 -23.96 -45.15 14.88
C SER A 480 -25.06 -44.13 15.20
N SER A 481 -26.08 -44.59 15.91
CA SER A 481 -27.41 -43.99 16.12
C SER A 481 -27.48 -42.72 16.97
N ASN A 482 -26.49 -41.81 16.90
CA ASN A 482 -26.58 -40.49 17.50
C ASN A 482 -26.59 -39.43 16.40
N SER A 483 -27.60 -38.54 16.42
CA SER A 483 -27.58 -37.35 15.57
C SER A 483 -26.27 -36.58 15.83
N PRO A 484 -25.54 -36.16 14.78
CA PRO A 484 -24.28 -35.46 14.95
C PRO A 484 -24.52 -34.18 15.76
N ARG A 485 -23.72 -33.99 16.82
CA ARG A 485 -23.84 -32.83 17.70
C ARG A 485 -23.42 -31.57 16.92
N GLU A 486 -24.33 -30.62 16.80
CA GLU A 486 -24.04 -29.30 16.23
C GLU A 486 -23.12 -28.52 17.18
N LEU A 487 -22.01 -27.98 16.67
CA LEU A 487 -21.10 -27.10 17.40
C LEU A 487 -21.51 -25.63 17.25
N LEU A 488 -21.67 -25.18 16.00
CA LEU A 488 -22.07 -23.82 15.65
C LEU A 488 -22.55 -23.72 14.20
N ARG A 489 -23.01 -22.52 13.79
CA ARG A 489 -23.42 -22.19 12.42
C ARG A 489 -22.74 -20.93 11.90
N PHE A 490 -22.26 -20.97 10.67
CA PHE A 490 -21.94 -19.77 9.90
C PHE A 490 -23.13 -19.37 9.05
N THR A 491 -23.52 -18.09 9.05
CA THR A 491 -24.62 -17.58 8.23
C THR A 491 -24.04 -16.68 7.16
N PHE A 492 -24.18 -17.06 5.89
CA PHE A 492 -23.58 -16.31 4.79
C PHE A 492 -24.61 -15.53 4.00
N PRO A 493 -24.33 -14.25 3.65
CA PRO A 493 -25.21 -13.49 2.80
C PRO A 493 -25.37 -14.15 1.43
N ARG A 494 -26.48 -13.83 0.76
CA ARG A 494 -26.83 -14.34 -0.55
C ARG A 494 -26.91 -13.17 -1.53
N GLN A 495 -26.36 -13.35 -2.74
CA GLN A 495 -26.52 -12.38 -3.83
C GLN A 495 -28.01 -12.11 -4.05
N ARG A 496 -28.41 -10.84 -4.08
CA ARG A 496 -29.81 -10.46 -4.34
C ARG A 496 -30.22 -10.69 -5.78
N GLU A 497 -29.30 -10.42 -6.70
CA GLU A 497 -29.51 -10.51 -8.14
C GLU A 497 -28.57 -11.53 -8.81
N GLY A 498 -28.78 -11.76 -10.10
CA GLY A 498 -27.97 -12.69 -10.89
C GLY A 498 -28.09 -14.14 -10.42
N ARG A 499 -26.95 -14.74 -10.07
CA ARG A 499 -26.86 -16.17 -9.75
C ARG A 499 -27.35 -16.52 -8.35
N LYS A 500 -27.71 -15.53 -7.52
CA LYS A 500 -28.19 -15.72 -6.15
C LYS A 500 -27.27 -16.59 -5.29
N LEU A 501 -25.95 -16.48 -5.45
CA LEU A 501 -24.99 -17.33 -4.75
C LEU A 501 -24.89 -17.00 -3.25
N SER A 502 -24.71 -18.01 -2.43
CA SER A 502 -24.23 -17.94 -1.04
C SER A 502 -23.15 -18.98 -0.83
N ILE A 503 -22.18 -18.76 0.07
CA ILE A 503 -21.13 -19.75 0.39
C ILE A 503 -21.76 -21.08 0.84
N SER A 504 -22.91 -21.03 1.52
CA SER A 504 -23.70 -22.19 1.95
C SER A 504 -24.11 -23.11 0.78
N ASP A 505 -24.28 -22.57 -0.43
CA ASP A 505 -24.70 -23.35 -1.60
C ASP A 505 -23.68 -24.41 -2.00
N PHE A 506 -22.41 -24.21 -1.63
CA PHE A 506 -21.30 -25.10 -1.97
C PHE A 506 -21.13 -26.27 -1.00
N PHE A 507 -22.03 -26.41 -0.01
CA PHE A 507 -22.07 -27.54 0.92
C PHE A 507 -23.31 -28.38 0.67
N ALA A 508 -23.19 -29.70 0.90
CA ALA A 508 -24.29 -30.64 0.80
C ALA A 508 -25.44 -30.23 1.73
N PRO A 509 -26.68 -30.09 1.23
CA PRO A 509 -27.82 -29.76 2.05
C PRO A 509 -28.08 -30.85 3.09
N LYS A 510 -28.47 -30.47 4.31
CA LYS A 510 -28.84 -31.43 5.38
C LYS A 510 -29.88 -32.46 4.91
N ARG A 511 -30.85 -32.02 4.11
CA ARG A 511 -31.88 -32.87 3.48
C ARG A 511 -31.34 -33.95 2.51
N SER A 512 -30.10 -33.79 2.01
CA SER A 512 -29.48 -34.77 1.12
C SER A 512 -29.01 -36.03 1.87
N GLY A 513 -28.90 -35.99 3.20
CA GLY A 513 -28.36 -37.07 4.01
C GLY A 513 -26.84 -37.29 3.87
N LYS A 514 -26.14 -36.50 3.04
CA LYS A 514 -24.68 -36.57 2.85
C LYS A 514 -23.99 -35.62 3.81
N MET A 515 -23.01 -36.11 4.57
CA MET A 515 -22.15 -35.25 5.38
C MET A 515 -21.06 -34.64 4.51
N ASP A 516 -20.91 -33.32 4.58
CA ASP A 516 -19.90 -32.55 3.86
C ASP A 516 -18.74 -32.14 4.77
N VAL A 517 -17.76 -31.40 4.22
CA VAL A 517 -16.54 -30.98 4.90
C VAL A 517 -16.36 -29.47 4.76
N ILE A 518 -16.18 -28.78 5.89
CA ILE A 518 -15.65 -27.42 5.92
C ILE A 518 -14.20 -27.46 6.37
N GLY A 519 -13.31 -26.82 5.59
CA GLY A 519 -11.97 -26.50 6.05
C GLY A 519 -11.93 -25.11 6.66
N LEU A 520 -11.11 -24.91 7.67
CA LEU A 520 -10.84 -23.60 8.28
C LEU A 520 -9.34 -23.44 8.41
N SER A 521 -8.84 -22.23 8.16
CA SER A 521 -7.43 -21.90 8.38
C SER A 521 -7.26 -20.52 8.97
N LEU A 522 -6.22 -20.35 9.78
CA LEU A 522 -5.65 -19.08 10.18
C LEU A 522 -4.14 -19.18 10.09
N VAL A 523 -3.53 -18.21 9.42
CA VAL A 523 -2.09 -18.11 9.24
C VAL A 523 -1.60 -16.78 9.78
N THR A 524 -0.35 -16.74 10.21
CA THR A 524 0.36 -15.53 10.66
C THR A 524 1.84 -15.67 10.35
N ILE A 525 2.56 -14.55 10.27
CA ILE A 525 4.03 -14.54 10.28
C ILE A 525 4.63 -14.02 11.60
N GLY A 526 3.81 -13.91 12.65
CA GLY A 526 4.24 -13.51 13.99
C GLY A 526 4.40 -12.00 14.17
N SER A 527 4.55 -11.55 15.43
CA SER A 527 4.61 -10.12 15.80
C SER A 527 5.96 -9.47 15.51
N ARG A 528 7.03 -10.28 15.39
CA ARG A 528 8.40 -9.78 15.18
C ARG A 528 8.56 -8.96 13.90
N ALA A 529 7.75 -9.26 12.88
CA ALA A 529 7.70 -8.45 11.66
C ALA A 529 7.18 -7.03 11.95
N SER A 530 6.10 -6.90 12.71
CA SER A 530 5.54 -5.62 13.15
C SER A 530 6.53 -4.85 14.04
N GLU A 531 7.16 -5.54 15.00
CA GLU A 531 8.16 -4.95 15.89
C GLU A 531 9.35 -4.35 15.12
N GLU A 532 9.90 -5.10 14.16
CA GLU A 532 11.03 -4.64 13.36
C GLU A 532 10.64 -3.51 12.40
N THR A 533 9.47 -3.59 11.76
CA THR A 533 8.98 -2.50 10.90
C THR A 533 8.74 -1.22 11.70
N GLN A 534 8.18 -1.32 12.91
CA GLN A 534 8.04 -0.18 13.81
C GLN A 534 9.41 0.41 14.19
N ARG A 535 10.38 -0.43 14.55
CA ARG A 535 11.75 0.02 14.86
C ARG A 535 12.40 0.79 13.69
N LEU A 536 12.24 0.29 12.46
CA LEU A 536 12.74 0.96 11.26
C LEU A 536 12.06 2.30 11.02
N PHE A 537 10.74 2.36 11.24
CA PHE A 537 9.96 3.59 11.12
C PHE A 537 10.40 4.65 12.14
N GLU A 538 10.49 4.29 13.41
CA GLU A 538 10.94 5.17 14.50
C GLU A 538 12.39 5.64 14.27
N GLY A 539 13.25 4.74 13.77
CA GLY A 539 14.63 5.04 13.38
C GLY A 539 14.77 5.93 12.13
N GLY A 540 13.67 6.27 11.44
CA GLY A 540 13.70 7.09 10.22
C GLY A 540 14.21 6.36 8.97
N GLU A 541 14.29 5.02 9.00
CA GLU A 541 14.66 4.18 7.86
C GLU A 541 13.45 3.83 7.00
N TYR A 542 12.76 4.86 6.49
CA TYR A 542 11.44 4.74 5.86
C TYR A 542 11.39 3.83 4.62
N THR A 543 12.44 3.85 3.80
CA THR A 543 12.51 2.99 2.61
C THR A 543 12.67 1.52 2.98
N LYS A 544 13.52 1.22 3.97
CA LYS A 544 13.69 -0.14 4.48
C LYS A 544 12.43 -0.62 5.19
N TYR A 545 11.79 0.25 5.97
CA TYR A 545 10.47 0.02 6.56
C TYR A 545 9.44 -0.37 5.48
N LEU A 546 9.28 0.45 4.44
CA LEU A 546 8.31 0.20 3.35
C LEU A 546 8.56 -1.16 2.70
N TYR A 547 9.82 -1.49 2.41
CA TYR A 547 10.15 -2.76 1.77
C TYR A 547 9.91 -3.95 2.67
N LEU A 548 10.35 -3.90 3.93
CA LEU A 548 10.17 -4.99 4.90
C LEU A 548 8.69 -5.21 5.23
N HIS A 549 7.94 -4.14 5.46
CA HIS A 549 6.51 -4.21 5.70
C HIS A 549 5.77 -4.79 4.48
N GLY A 550 6.08 -4.33 3.26
CA GLY A 550 5.48 -4.88 2.06
C GLY A 550 5.80 -6.37 1.87
N LEU A 551 7.03 -6.78 2.18
CA LEU A 551 7.43 -8.19 2.13
C LEU A 551 6.71 -9.02 3.21
N SER A 552 6.49 -8.47 4.41
CA SER A 552 5.84 -9.16 5.51
C SER A 552 4.36 -9.45 5.19
N VAL A 553 3.62 -8.45 4.70
CA VAL A 553 2.22 -8.58 4.26
C VAL A 553 2.08 -9.66 3.18
N GLU A 554 2.88 -9.58 2.12
CA GLU A 554 2.80 -10.55 1.02
C GLU A 554 3.30 -11.94 1.42
N THR A 555 4.16 -12.05 2.45
CA THR A 555 4.55 -13.35 2.99
C THR A 555 3.41 -13.99 3.78
N ALA A 556 2.59 -13.22 4.51
CA ALA A 556 1.39 -13.76 5.16
C ALA A 556 0.39 -14.33 4.14
N GLU A 557 0.16 -13.62 3.02
CA GLU A 557 -0.65 -14.14 1.91
C GLU A 557 0.00 -15.35 1.22
N ALA A 558 1.33 -15.37 1.08
CA ALA A 558 2.06 -16.51 0.56
C ALA A 558 1.88 -17.76 1.44
N VAL A 559 1.90 -17.61 2.76
CA VAL A 559 1.60 -18.70 3.71
C VAL A 559 0.16 -19.17 3.56
N ALA A 560 -0.79 -18.25 3.37
CA ALA A 560 -2.19 -18.59 3.13
C ALA A 560 -2.37 -19.42 1.86
N GLU A 561 -1.72 -19.02 0.76
CA GLU A 561 -1.82 -19.70 -0.53
C GLU A 561 -1.11 -21.06 -0.51
N TYR A 562 0.09 -21.12 0.09
CA TYR A 562 0.81 -22.38 0.31
C TYR A 562 -0.02 -23.35 1.14
N MET A 563 -0.60 -22.87 2.27
CA MET A 563 -1.41 -23.72 3.13
C MET A 563 -2.70 -24.16 2.42
N HIS A 564 -3.35 -23.27 1.68
CA HIS A 564 -4.53 -23.64 0.91
C HIS A 564 -4.21 -24.73 -0.13
N LYS A 565 -3.06 -24.63 -0.81
CA LYS A 565 -2.58 -25.71 -1.69
C LYS A 565 -2.38 -27.02 -0.95
N ARG A 566 -1.71 -27.00 0.20
CA ARG A 566 -1.55 -28.19 1.06
C ARG A 566 -2.89 -28.79 1.48
N MET A 567 -3.86 -27.95 1.84
CA MET A 567 -5.22 -28.42 2.18
C MET A 567 -5.92 -29.06 0.99
N ARG A 568 -5.72 -28.57 -0.25
CA ARG A 568 -6.24 -29.21 -1.46
C ARG A 568 -5.56 -30.55 -1.74
N GLU A 569 -4.25 -30.67 -1.50
CA GLU A 569 -3.52 -31.94 -1.60
C GLU A 569 -4.04 -32.96 -0.59
N GLU A 570 -4.22 -32.53 0.66
CA GLU A 570 -4.76 -33.33 1.75
C GLU A 570 -6.18 -33.84 1.46
N LEU A 571 -7.02 -33.01 0.84
CA LEU A 571 -8.37 -33.38 0.40
C LEU A 571 -8.38 -34.20 -0.90
N GLY A 572 -7.24 -34.41 -1.55
CA GLY A 572 -7.15 -35.13 -2.83
C GLY A 572 -7.77 -34.39 -4.01
N ILE A 573 -7.89 -33.07 -3.94
CA ILE A 573 -8.50 -32.21 -4.99
C ILE A 573 -7.49 -31.30 -5.70
N ALA A 574 -6.20 -31.39 -5.37
CA ALA A 574 -5.14 -30.63 -6.02
C ALA A 574 -4.79 -31.11 -7.44
N GLY A 575 -5.44 -32.15 -7.96
CA GLY A 575 -5.20 -32.66 -9.32
C GLY A 575 -5.50 -31.64 -10.42
N ASP A 576 -6.37 -30.67 -10.15
CA ASP A 576 -6.75 -29.58 -11.06
C ASP A 576 -5.95 -28.28 -10.81
N ASP A 577 -4.96 -28.29 -9.91
CA ASP A 577 -4.10 -27.14 -9.66
C ASP A 577 -3.26 -26.81 -10.91
N SER A 578 -3.19 -25.55 -11.29
CA SER A 578 -2.24 -25.13 -12.33
C SER A 578 -0.80 -25.46 -11.93
N PRO A 579 0.05 -25.94 -12.87
CA PRO A 579 1.47 -26.15 -12.61
C PRO A 579 2.23 -24.84 -12.38
N HIS A 580 1.62 -23.69 -12.69
CA HIS A 580 2.22 -22.37 -12.48
C HIS A 580 1.64 -21.71 -11.24
N ILE A 581 2.47 -21.43 -10.22
CA ILE A 581 2.04 -20.77 -8.97
C ILE A 581 1.27 -19.47 -9.23
N ARG A 582 1.68 -18.69 -10.24
CA ARG A 582 1.02 -17.42 -10.60
C ARG A 582 -0.46 -17.59 -10.96
N ASP A 583 -0.83 -18.73 -11.52
CA ASP A 583 -2.21 -19.02 -11.89
C ASP A 583 -3.10 -19.35 -10.69
N LEU A 584 -2.50 -19.77 -9.56
CA LEU A 584 -3.24 -20.04 -8.33
C LEU A 584 -3.89 -18.75 -7.80
N PHE A 585 -3.23 -17.59 -7.95
CA PHE A 585 -3.82 -16.28 -7.60
C PHE A 585 -5.05 -15.91 -8.45
N HIS A 586 -5.28 -16.61 -9.56
CA HIS A 586 -6.45 -16.46 -10.42
C HIS A 586 -7.47 -17.60 -10.23
N GLN A 587 -7.37 -18.34 -9.12
CA GLN A 587 -8.22 -19.50 -8.80
C GLN A 587 -8.25 -20.59 -9.87
N LYS A 588 -7.12 -20.82 -10.58
CA LYS A 588 -6.96 -22.00 -11.46
C LYS A 588 -6.63 -23.25 -10.62
N TYR A 589 -7.59 -23.64 -9.81
CA TYR A 589 -7.64 -24.83 -8.96
C TYR A 589 -9.10 -25.17 -8.62
N GLN A 590 -9.33 -26.36 -8.06
CA GLN A 590 -10.63 -26.76 -7.50
C GLN A 590 -10.86 -26.13 -6.12
N GLY A 591 -12.09 -25.67 -5.85
CA GLY A 591 -12.47 -25.08 -4.57
C GLY A 591 -12.12 -23.59 -4.45
N SER A 592 -12.31 -23.04 -3.25
CA SER A 592 -12.05 -21.64 -2.94
C SER A 592 -11.72 -21.45 -1.46
N ARG A 593 -10.87 -20.47 -1.13
CA ARG A 593 -10.69 -19.94 0.23
C ARG A 593 -11.46 -18.63 0.34
N TYR A 594 -12.30 -18.46 1.35
CA TYR A 594 -13.06 -17.23 1.59
C TYR A 594 -12.61 -16.61 2.91
N SER A 595 -12.01 -15.42 2.84
CA SER A 595 -11.54 -14.69 4.01
C SER A 595 -12.60 -13.71 4.51
N PHE A 596 -12.80 -13.66 5.82
CA PHE A 596 -13.80 -12.78 6.43
C PHE A 596 -13.50 -11.30 6.13
N GLY A 597 -14.55 -10.51 5.91
CA GLY A 597 -14.45 -9.12 5.49
C GLY A 597 -14.40 -8.92 3.97
N TYR A 598 -14.20 -10.00 3.19
CA TYR A 598 -14.31 -9.94 1.73
C TYR A 598 -15.78 -10.02 1.27
N PRO A 599 -16.08 -9.60 0.02
CA PRO A 599 -17.45 -9.49 -0.47
C PRO A 599 -18.33 -10.75 -0.33
N ALA A 600 -17.76 -11.97 -0.37
CA ALA A 600 -18.54 -13.20 -0.22
C ALA A 600 -18.89 -13.54 1.26
N CYS A 601 -18.13 -13.02 2.23
CA CYS A 601 -18.36 -13.19 3.67
C CYS A 601 -17.95 -11.89 4.42
N PRO A 602 -18.70 -10.79 4.22
CA PRO A 602 -18.30 -9.45 4.66
C PRO A 602 -18.33 -9.26 6.19
N ASN A 603 -19.02 -10.15 6.92
CA ASN A 603 -19.13 -10.02 8.36
C ASN A 603 -17.87 -10.51 9.09
N LEU A 604 -17.04 -9.58 9.55
CA LEU A 604 -15.85 -9.88 10.35
C LEU A 604 -16.16 -10.58 11.69
N GLU A 605 -17.37 -10.40 12.25
CA GLU A 605 -17.74 -11.02 13.53
C GLU A 605 -17.77 -12.55 13.46
N ASP A 606 -18.01 -13.13 12.28
CA ASP A 606 -17.97 -14.58 12.08
C ASP A 606 -16.57 -15.18 12.36
N GLN A 607 -15.51 -14.37 12.44
CA GLN A 607 -14.21 -14.83 12.92
C GLN A 607 -14.27 -15.39 14.34
N THR A 608 -15.20 -14.93 15.20
CA THR A 608 -15.38 -15.50 16.54
C THR A 608 -15.69 -17.01 16.50
N LYS A 609 -16.45 -17.46 15.50
CA LYS A 609 -16.79 -18.88 15.28
C LYS A 609 -15.56 -19.66 14.83
N LEU A 610 -14.75 -19.10 13.94
CA LEU A 610 -13.45 -19.68 13.58
C LEU A 610 -12.54 -19.78 14.80
N PHE A 611 -12.50 -18.75 15.66
CA PHE A 611 -11.71 -18.75 16.90
C PHE A 611 -12.17 -19.81 17.90
N ALA A 612 -13.49 -20.03 18.02
CA ALA A 612 -14.03 -21.09 18.86
C ALA A 612 -13.60 -22.49 18.40
N LEU A 613 -13.53 -22.72 17.07
CA LEU A 613 -13.16 -24.01 16.48
C LEU A 613 -11.65 -24.23 16.45
N LEU A 614 -10.86 -23.26 15.98
CA LEU A 614 -9.42 -23.41 15.78
C LEU A 614 -8.57 -23.02 17.00
N LYS A 615 -9.13 -22.30 17.97
CA LYS A 615 -8.39 -21.72 19.11
C LYS A 615 -7.05 -21.04 18.74
N PRO A 616 -7.03 -20.08 17.79
CA PRO A 616 -5.78 -19.51 17.26
C PRO A 616 -4.90 -18.82 18.31
N GLU A 617 -5.50 -18.20 19.32
CA GLU A 617 -4.77 -17.52 20.38
C GLU A 617 -3.88 -18.51 21.16
N ALA A 618 -4.42 -19.67 21.54
CA ALA A 618 -3.67 -20.70 22.24
C ALA A 618 -2.68 -21.42 21.30
N ASN A 619 -3.07 -21.63 20.04
CA ASN A 619 -2.31 -22.46 19.11
C ASN A 619 -1.15 -21.71 18.44
N VAL A 620 -1.39 -20.49 17.96
CA VAL A 620 -0.45 -19.70 17.14
C VAL A 620 -0.24 -18.27 17.64
N GLY A 621 -0.87 -17.87 18.74
CA GLY A 621 -0.67 -16.56 19.36
C GLY A 621 -1.45 -15.42 18.71
N VAL A 622 -2.35 -15.72 17.78
CA VAL A 622 -3.16 -14.70 17.08
C VAL A 622 -4.42 -14.41 17.87
N ARG A 623 -4.63 -13.14 18.19
CA ARG A 623 -5.78 -12.64 18.95
C ARG A 623 -6.79 -11.97 18.03
N LEU A 624 -8.01 -11.84 18.54
CA LEU A 624 -9.08 -11.10 17.89
C LEU A 624 -9.31 -9.79 18.67
N THR A 625 -9.22 -8.65 18.00
CA THR A 625 -9.53 -7.35 18.62
C THR A 625 -11.04 -7.21 18.85
N SER A 626 -11.45 -6.18 19.59
CA SER A 626 -12.88 -5.85 19.77
C SER A 626 -13.60 -5.50 18.46
N GLY A 627 -12.87 -5.06 17.43
CA GLY A 627 -13.37 -4.85 16.06
C GLY A 627 -13.35 -6.10 15.19
N PHE A 628 -13.07 -7.27 15.78
CA PHE A 628 -12.89 -8.54 15.09
C PHE A 628 -11.75 -8.54 14.07
N LEU A 629 -10.64 -7.85 14.35
CA LEU A 629 -9.42 -7.93 13.54
C LEU A 629 -8.40 -8.90 14.12
N LEU A 630 -7.56 -9.46 13.26
CA LEU A 630 -6.47 -10.34 13.67
C LEU A 630 -5.27 -9.53 14.17
N GLU A 631 -4.65 -10.01 15.25
CA GLU A 631 -3.45 -9.43 15.83
C GLU A 631 -2.43 -10.55 16.15
N PRO A 632 -1.20 -10.53 15.59
CA PRO A 632 -0.62 -9.49 14.73
C PRO A 632 -1.30 -9.37 13.36
N GLU A 633 -1.18 -8.20 12.73
CA GLU A 633 -1.91 -7.83 11.52
C GLU A 633 -1.45 -8.56 10.25
N GLN A 634 -0.20 -9.05 10.18
CA GLN A 634 0.23 -9.95 9.11
C GLN A 634 -0.27 -11.38 9.35
N SER A 635 -1.60 -11.49 9.40
CA SER A 635 -2.35 -12.71 9.60
C SER A 635 -3.57 -12.72 8.67
N THR A 636 -3.97 -13.89 8.22
CA THR A 636 -5.23 -14.05 7.47
C THR A 636 -5.94 -15.31 7.91
N SER A 637 -7.26 -15.28 7.86
CA SER A 637 -8.12 -16.41 8.18
C SER A 637 -9.06 -16.69 7.02
N ALA A 638 -9.46 -17.95 6.85
CA ALA A 638 -10.33 -18.34 5.75
C ALA A 638 -11.17 -19.58 6.06
N ILE A 639 -12.32 -19.63 5.39
CA ILE A 639 -13.10 -20.84 5.16
C ILE A 639 -12.61 -21.46 3.85
N VAL A 640 -12.31 -22.75 3.87
CA VAL A 640 -11.88 -23.53 2.71
C VAL A 640 -13.02 -24.43 2.27
N VAL A 641 -13.43 -24.25 1.01
CA VAL A 641 -14.53 -24.95 0.37
C VAL A 641 -13.97 -25.79 -0.77
N HIS A 642 -14.25 -27.09 -0.78
CA HIS A 642 -13.72 -28.02 -1.78
C HIS A 642 -14.51 -28.05 -3.10
N HIS A 643 -15.75 -27.57 -3.07
CA HIS A 643 -16.71 -27.68 -4.17
C HIS A 643 -16.14 -27.13 -5.49
N PRO A 644 -16.20 -27.88 -6.61
CA PRO A 644 -15.57 -27.45 -7.87
C PRO A 644 -16.16 -26.16 -8.45
N GLY A 645 -17.44 -25.91 -8.20
CA GLY A 645 -18.11 -24.65 -8.57
C GLY A 645 -17.82 -23.44 -7.67
N ALA A 646 -17.09 -23.61 -6.56
CA ALA A 646 -16.79 -22.50 -5.65
C ALA A 646 -15.75 -21.55 -6.28
N LYS A 647 -16.10 -20.27 -6.39
CA LYS A 647 -15.25 -19.17 -6.86
C LYS A 647 -15.57 -17.89 -6.10
N TYR A 648 -14.72 -16.87 -6.19
CA TYR A 648 -15.05 -15.56 -5.62
C TYR A 648 -16.27 -14.93 -6.29
N PHE A 649 -17.14 -14.30 -5.48
CA PHE A 649 -18.29 -13.53 -5.91
C PHE A 649 -18.56 -12.40 -4.92
N VAL A 650 -19.42 -11.45 -5.30
CA VAL A 650 -19.82 -10.28 -4.50
C VAL A 650 -21.29 -10.45 -4.14
N VAL A 651 -21.63 -10.37 -2.85
CA VAL A 651 -23.03 -10.46 -2.36
C VAL A 651 -23.83 -9.20 -2.55
#